data_AF-A0A2T2UFV2-F1
#
_entry.id   AF-A0A2T2UFV2-F1
#
_cell.length_a   1.000
_cell.length_b   1.000
_cell.length_c   1.000
_cell.angle_alpha   90.00
_cell.angle_beta   90.00
_cell.angle_gamma   90.00
#
_symmetry.space_group_name_H-M   'P 1'
#
loop_
_entity.id
_entity.type
_entity.pdbx_description
1 polymer ?
#
loop_
_entity_poly.entity_id
_entity_poly.type
_entity_poly.pdbx_seq_one_letter_code
_entity_poly.pdbx_strand_id
1 'polypeptide(L)'
;MADDPRSSSGAPGDSERNNDYSDEELQRYFDDPSQRKPSRTERSSEGGAERGISEGASPASDSSSSSETEYAPPGAASSSAGDVPPEEQTGASGAGGSGAGGRGGAGNGGYGHGGGGSYGTGGDDGNGDGEAPWSHRQRPRRGLRGFFHRRLGPEQAQAAFAVSLLAGLALLAVLGLGGYFAVQATSGNLPSTKQIENPELDQATIAYTADGKVLARYATQNRSMVTFDQLSESLVEALVATEDHRFHEHWGMDIYRTIGAVGRTLIYKLTGIGDVEGGSTITQQLARNLYNKQIGYERTVERKVKEMITAVQIERQYTKKEIIAMYLNTVEFGNNAFGIEAAARTYFDTTATALNPLQAATFVGMLKAPSYYDPLDHPERAKERRNVVLAQMEKRGVLSDQFYAKHQDDPVETDFQSSELAASLAPYFAEHVRGWMKEWAQKNDRNFYTGGLRVYTTLDSRMQKMANAAVEKQADGLQKVVDYEWSRRSNYKLGEDLEAYADADPEEPFGYYWDTHSEVVDDHVRGTQRYKNLTGKQGLGEEEALEQLKSNEAFADSLRRELGHLSAGLVSLDPRTGYVKTWVGGRDFEKGKYDKVALAERQPGSTFKPFVYTAAIDNGYSPYYTLKDSTFTYIMEGATEENKNWSPSNFGGVSGQMKTLREGLANSLNTITARVMIKLVNPQQVAFYARHMGIKSELKEVPALALGAGEVTLLDMVAAYSTLANGGLYHKPQVVTRIEDRNGNVLYEARPTPEDASGGSGTSATTTWPARRAPRRKTPTAGSC
;
A
#
# COMPACT_ATOMS: atom_id res chain seq x y z
N MET A 1 -26.69 61.99 -16.99
CA MET A 1 -25.56 62.58 -17.73
C MET A 1 -24.39 61.64 -17.47
N ALA A 2 -23.99 60.78 -18.42
CA ALA A 2 -23.45 61.10 -19.76
C ALA A 2 -21.99 61.59 -19.63
N ASP A 3 -20.94 60.96 -20.21
CA ASP A 3 -20.90 59.84 -21.19
C ASP A 3 -19.66 58.91 -21.03
N ASP A 4 -19.69 57.75 -21.71
CA ASP A 4 -18.55 56.87 -22.05
C ASP A 4 -17.97 57.25 -23.43
N PRO A 5 -16.64 57.23 -23.61
CA PRO A 5 -16.08 56.78 -24.89
C PRO A 5 -14.91 55.79 -24.78
N ARG A 6 -14.89 54.83 -25.71
CA ARG A 6 -14.08 53.60 -25.67
C ARG A 6 -12.73 53.67 -26.41
N SER A 7 -11.88 52.70 -26.05
CA SER A 7 -10.95 51.92 -26.91
C SER A 7 -9.69 52.55 -27.54
N SER A 8 -8.52 52.03 -27.13
CA SER A 8 -7.42 51.52 -27.98
C SER A 8 -6.28 51.01 -27.06
N SER A 9 -6.14 49.71 -26.81
CA SER A 9 -5.43 48.69 -27.62
C SER A 9 -3.89 48.81 -27.59
N GLY A 10 -3.22 47.93 -26.83
CA GLY A 10 -1.75 47.83 -26.81
C GLY A 10 -1.20 46.81 -25.81
N ALA A 11 -1.11 45.53 -26.19
CA ALA A 11 -0.27 44.54 -25.50
C ALA A 11 1.21 44.76 -25.90
N PRO A 12 2.18 44.45 -25.01
CA PRO A 12 2.62 43.06 -24.79
C PRO A 12 2.65 42.68 -23.29
N GLY A 13 2.86 41.43 -22.89
CA GLY A 13 3.06 40.19 -23.64
C GLY A 13 3.42 39.06 -22.66
N ASP A 14 3.13 37.81 -23.02
CA ASP A 14 3.01 36.73 -22.04
C ASP A 14 4.32 36.32 -21.32
N SER A 15 4.17 35.92 -20.05
CA SER A 15 5.14 35.08 -19.36
C SER A 15 4.38 33.95 -18.65
N GLU A 16 4.18 32.85 -19.38
CA GLU A 16 3.51 31.66 -18.85
C GLU A 16 4.25 31.09 -17.63
N ARG A 17 3.48 30.54 -16.69
CA ARG A 17 4.00 29.61 -15.68
C ARG A 17 3.05 28.41 -15.54
N ASN A 18 3.05 27.58 -16.57
CA ASN A 18 2.48 26.24 -16.52
C ASN A 18 3.37 25.35 -15.63
N ASN A 19 2.88 24.99 -14.45
CA ASN A 19 3.48 23.93 -13.62
C ASN A 19 2.80 22.60 -13.96
N ASP A 20 3.21 21.98 -15.07
CA ASP A 20 2.92 20.58 -15.39
C ASP A 20 4.27 19.91 -15.74
N TYR A 21 4.89 19.27 -14.76
CA TYR A 21 6.19 18.61 -14.94
C TYR A 21 5.99 17.20 -15.48
N SER A 22 6.53 16.93 -16.67
CA SER A 22 6.75 15.55 -17.13
C SER A 22 8.08 15.01 -16.61
N ASP A 23 8.11 13.73 -16.23
CA ASP A 23 9.26 13.10 -15.55
C ASP A 23 10.57 13.17 -16.36
N GLU A 24 10.50 13.30 -17.70
CA GLU A 24 11.69 13.33 -18.57
C GLU A 24 12.47 14.67 -18.52
N GLU A 25 11.85 15.77 -18.10
CA GLU A 25 12.53 17.08 -18.07
C GLU A 25 13.25 17.37 -16.76
N LEU A 26 12.74 16.84 -15.63
CA LEU A 26 13.42 16.88 -14.34
C LEU A 26 14.80 16.18 -14.39
N GLN A 27 14.93 15.15 -15.23
CA GLN A 27 16.17 14.40 -15.39
C GLN A 27 17.32 15.28 -15.94
N ARG A 28 17.04 16.25 -16.83
CA ARG A 28 18.09 17.09 -17.45
C ARG A 28 18.70 18.12 -16.49
N TYR A 29 17.99 18.50 -15.43
CA TYR A 29 18.42 19.58 -14.53
C TYR A 29 19.55 19.15 -13.57
N PHE A 30 19.81 17.85 -13.44
CA PHE A 30 20.84 17.30 -12.54
C PHE A 30 22.20 17.03 -13.20
N ASP A 31 22.29 17.03 -14.53
CA ASP A 31 23.46 16.54 -15.29
C ASP A 31 24.36 17.62 -15.91
N ASP A 32 24.10 18.94 -15.73
CA ASP A 32 24.98 20.00 -16.25
C ASP A 32 26.23 20.23 -15.35
N PRO A 33 27.46 19.92 -15.80
CA PRO A 33 28.67 20.12 -15.01
C PRO A 33 29.23 21.55 -15.08
N SER A 34 28.66 22.42 -15.94
CA SER A 34 29.29 23.68 -16.37
C SER A 34 29.41 24.74 -15.26
N GLN A 35 28.54 24.68 -14.24
CA GLN A 35 28.48 25.68 -13.16
C GLN A 35 29.57 25.52 -12.07
N ARG A 36 30.49 24.55 -12.20
CA ARG A 36 31.61 24.36 -11.25
C ARG A 36 32.94 24.92 -11.79
N LYS A 37 33.27 26.17 -11.45
CA LYS A 37 34.66 26.66 -11.46
C LYS A 37 35.06 27.41 -10.18
N PRO A 38 36.33 27.30 -9.73
CA PRO A 38 36.75 27.78 -8.40
C PRO A 38 37.52 29.11 -8.44
N SER A 39 37.64 29.76 -7.28
CA SER A 39 38.67 30.76 -7.00
C SER A 39 39.29 30.53 -5.60
N ARG A 40 40.36 29.73 -5.57
CA ARG A 40 41.32 29.71 -4.45
C ARG A 40 42.37 30.78 -4.74
N THR A 41 42.49 31.78 -3.88
CA THR A 41 43.56 32.79 -3.94
C THR A 41 44.44 32.66 -2.71
N GLU A 42 45.75 32.60 -2.90
CA GLU A 42 46.70 32.25 -1.85
C GLU A 42 47.20 33.47 -1.07
N ARG A 43 47.57 33.26 0.19
CA ARG A 43 48.43 34.17 0.95
C ARG A 43 49.24 33.41 2.02
N SER A 44 50.49 33.09 1.69
CA SER A 44 51.60 33.06 2.64
C SER A 44 51.91 34.50 3.10
N SER A 45 52.61 34.81 4.20
CA SER A 45 53.35 34.04 5.23
C SER A 45 53.09 34.72 6.60
N GLU A 46 53.61 34.35 7.78
CA GLU A 46 54.69 33.42 8.18
C GLU A 46 54.14 32.38 9.21
N GLY A 47 54.76 31.90 10.30
CA GLY A 47 56.06 32.12 10.97
C GLY A 47 55.93 32.03 12.49
N GLY A 48 56.11 30.86 13.10
CA GLY A 48 56.05 30.70 14.55
C GLY A 48 56.07 29.23 14.98
N ALA A 49 57.11 28.82 15.70
CA ALA A 49 57.26 27.47 16.23
C ALA A 49 57.26 27.50 17.76
N GLU A 50 56.85 26.40 18.41
CA GLU A 50 57.58 25.69 19.47
C GLU A 50 56.69 24.70 20.27
N ARG A 51 57.33 23.69 20.89
CA ARG A 51 56.92 22.92 22.10
C ARG A 51 55.46 22.41 22.16
N GLY A 52 55.16 21.11 22.24
CA GLY A 52 56.01 19.95 22.52
C GLY A 52 56.22 19.71 24.03
N ILE A 53 55.21 19.09 24.67
CA ILE A 53 55.28 18.41 25.99
C ILE A 53 54.48 17.11 25.87
N SER A 54 54.96 16.04 26.51
CA SER A 54 54.31 14.73 26.58
C SER A 54 54.19 14.28 28.03
N GLU A 55 52.98 13.98 28.50
CA GLU A 55 52.67 13.24 29.73
C GLU A 55 51.15 12.96 29.77
N GLY A 56 50.65 11.93 30.46
CA GLY A 56 51.36 10.86 31.15
C GLY A 56 50.51 10.24 32.27
N ALA A 57 50.35 8.90 32.22
CA ALA A 57 49.83 8.02 33.28
C ALA A 57 48.38 8.21 33.79
N SER A 58 47.67 7.10 33.89
CA SER A 58 46.56 6.90 34.84
C SER A 58 47.11 6.76 36.27
N PRO A 59 46.22 6.75 37.28
CA PRO A 59 46.23 5.59 38.18
C PRO A 59 44.85 4.94 38.33
N ALA A 60 44.85 3.70 38.84
CA ALA A 60 43.68 2.94 39.27
C ALA A 60 43.69 2.75 40.80
N SER A 61 42.92 1.79 41.32
CA SER A 61 42.78 1.40 42.75
C SER A 61 41.95 2.37 43.63
N ASP A 62 41.16 1.93 44.62
CA ASP A 62 40.59 0.59 44.84
C ASP A 62 39.42 0.57 45.84
N SER A 63 38.55 -0.45 45.73
CA SER A 63 37.72 -0.99 46.85
C SER A 63 36.65 -0.05 47.49
N SER A 64 35.63 -0.49 48.25
CA SER A 64 35.14 -1.82 48.68
C SER A 64 33.65 -1.76 49.10
N SER A 65 32.87 -2.84 48.92
CA SER A 65 31.59 -3.20 49.61
C SER A 65 30.40 -2.21 49.51
N SER A 66 29.11 -2.59 49.60
CA SER A 66 28.33 -3.86 49.56
C SER A 66 26.85 -3.43 49.32
N SER A 67 25.86 -4.23 48.91
CA SER A 67 25.60 -5.67 49.09
C SER A 67 24.67 -6.24 48.01
N GLU A 68 24.57 -7.57 47.97
CA GLU A 68 23.50 -8.47 47.48
C GLU A 68 22.14 -7.83 47.08
N THR A 69 21.44 -8.29 46.04
CA THR A 69 21.11 -9.71 45.78
C THR A 69 21.10 -10.12 44.29
N GLU A 70 21.51 -11.36 44.01
CA GLU A 70 21.33 -12.03 42.72
C GLU A 70 20.02 -12.84 42.65
N TYR A 71 19.58 -13.17 41.43
CA TYR A 71 18.70 -14.31 41.17
C TYR A 71 19.10 -14.99 39.85
N ALA A 72 19.67 -16.19 39.93
CA ALA A 72 20.23 -16.93 38.79
C ALA A 72 19.31 -18.10 38.35
N PRO A 73 19.37 -18.56 37.09
CA PRO A 73 18.50 -19.61 36.57
C PRO A 73 18.99 -21.05 36.90
N PRO A 74 18.10 -22.06 36.88
CA PRO A 74 18.47 -23.46 37.12
C PRO A 74 19.14 -24.13 35.91
N GLY A 75 20.21 -24.89 36.18
CA GLY A 75 20.89 -25.79 35.22
C GLY A 75 20.40 -27.25 35.28
N ALA A 76 21.00 -28.14 34.48
CA ALA A 76 20.46 -29.46 34.14
C ALA A 76 21.27 -30.71 34.59
N ALA A 77 20.62 -31.88 34.55
CA ALA A 77 21.11 -33.24 34.86
C ALA A 77 20.03 -34.28 34.38
N SER A 78 20.19 -35.61 34.23
CA SER A 78 21.34 -36.55 34.07
C SER A 78 20.79 -38.01 33.96
N SER A 79 21.34 -39.02 33.29
CA SER A 79 22.31 -39.12 32.17
C SER A 79 22.54 -40.61 31.78
N SER A 80 22.24 -41.02 30.54
CA SER A 80 22.65 -42.32 29.95
C SER A 80 22.69 -42.20 28.41
N ALA A 81 23.79 -42.41 27.68
CA ALA A 81 24.72 -43.56 27.59
C ALA A 81 24.15 -44.75 26.77
N GLY A 82 24.77 -45.21 25.68
CA GLY A 82 26.00 -44.70 25.04
C GLY A 82 26.37 -45.37 23.70
N ASP A 83 27.46 -44.88 23.10
CA ASP A 83 28.45 -45.48 22.17
C ASP A 83 28.02 -46.07 20.79
N VAL A 84 28.57 -45.75 19.59
CA VAL A 84 29.95 -45.44 19.07
C VAL A 84 30.77 -46.74 18.76
N PRO A 85 31.61 -46.91 17.68
CA PRO A 85 32.08 -46.04 16.56
C PRO A 85 31.88 -46.69 15.13
N PRO A 86 32.79 -46.61 14.10
CA PRO A 86 32.94 -45.52 13.10
C PRO A 86 33.03 -45.96 11.60
N GLU A 87 33.66 -45.10 10.77
CA GLU A 87 33.87 -45.13 9.31
C GLU A 87 35.03 -46.03 8.79
N GLU A 88 34.99 -46.41 7.49
CA GLU A 88 36.08 -46.35 6.47
C GLU A 88 35.44 -46.68 5.09
N GLN A 89 35.56 -45.89 4.01
CA GLN A 89 36.69 -45.56 3.11
C GLN A 89 37.20 -46.65 2.13
N THR A 90 36.80 -46.49 0.85
CA THR A 90 37.52 -46.88 -0.38
C THR A 90 37.72 -48.37 -0.73
N GLY A 91 37.78 -48.71 -2.04
CA GLY A 91 38.34 -50.00 -2.48
C GLY A 91 37.93 -50.54 -3.86
N ALA A 92 38.90 -50.56 -4.79
CA ALA A 92 39.13 -51.53 -5.87
C ALA A 92 38.05 -51.83 -6.97
N SER A 93 38.53 -51.74 -8.21
CA SER A 93 37.95 -52.30 -9.44
C SER A 93 38.29 -53.78 -9.65
N GLY A 94 37.55 -54.49 -10.52
CA GLY A 94 37.91 -55.83 -10.97
C GLY A 94 37.09 -56.35 -12.16
N ALA A 95 37.75 -57.02 -13.12
CA ALA A 95 37.13 -57.76 -14.23
C ALA A 95 36.28 -58.95 -13.72
N GLY A 96 35.34 -59.56 -14.46
CA GLY A 96 35.02 -59.49 -15.89
C GLY A 96 34.91 -60.93 -16.45
N GLY A 97 33.92 -61.23 -17.30
CA GLY A 97 33.69 -62.60 -17.78
C GLY A 97 32.61 -62.72 -18.86
N SER A 98 32.82 -63.60 -19.82
CA SER A 98 31.97 -63.82 -20.99
C SER A 98 31.37 -65.24 -21.03
N GLY A 99 30.20 -65.38 -21.67
CA GLY A 99 29.45 -66.65 -21.80
C GLY A 99 27.94 -66.38 -21.76
N ALA A 100 27.14 -66.37 -22.83
CA ALA A 100 27.06 -67.16 -24.06
C ALA A 100 26.24 -68.47 -23.95
N GLY A 101 24.95 -68.39 -24.30
CA GLY A 101 24.11 -69.51 -24.76
C GLY A 101 23.36 -70.31 -23.69
N GLY A 102 22.24 -70.93 -24.08
CA GLY A 102 21.50 -71.90 -23.26
C GLY A 102 19.97 -71.86 -23.42
N ARG A 103 19.41 -72.76 -24.25
CA ARG A 103 17.95 -72.91 -24.44
C ARG A 103 17.29 -73.76 -23.34
N GLY A 104 16.04 -73.41 -23.01
CA GLY A 104 14.91 -74.36 -23.10
C GLY A 104 14.41 -75.08 -21.83
N GLY A 105 13.18 -75.60 -21.92
CA GLY A 105 12.44 -76.30 -20.84
C GLY A 105 11.58 -75.33 -20.00
N ALA A 106 10.23 -75.29 -19.97
CA ALA A 106 9.09 -76.13 -20.38
C ALA A 106 8.39 -76.91 -19.23
N GLY A 107 7.06 -76.76 -19.14
CA GLY A 107 6.17 -77.46 -18.21
C GLY A 107 5.86 -76.73 -16.88
N ASN A 108 4.79 -77.04 -16.13
CA ASN A 108 3.57 -77.79 -16.48
C ASN A 108 2.46 -77.59 -15.41
N GLY A 109 1.18 -77.61 -15.79
CA GLY A 109 0.01 -77.78 -14.91
C GLY A 109 -0.41 -76.58 -14.03
N GLY A 110 -1.66 -76.51 -13.54
CA GLY A 110 -2.84 -77.33 -13.85
C GLY A 110 -4.01 -77.13 -12.86
N TYR A 111 -5.24 -77.50 -13.29
CA TYR A 111 -6.52 -77.52 -12.51
C TYR A 111 -7.03 -76.12 -12.07
N GLY A 112 -8.33 -75.84 -11.83
CA GLY A 112 -9.63 -76.55 -11.89
C GLY A 112 -10.66 -75.73 -11.06
N HIS A 113 -11.98 -75.66 -11.24
CA HIS A 113 -12.99 -76.32 -12.10
C HIS A 113 -13.77 -75.22 -12.91
N GLY A 114 -15.02 -75.20 -13.40
CA GLY A 114 -16.28 -76.01 -13.42
C GLY A 114 -17.50 -75.07 -13.16
N GLY A 115 -18.71 -75.25 -13.70
CA GLY A 115 -19.19 -76.18 -14.75
C GLY A 115 -20.72 -76.08 -15.00
N GLY A 116 -21.19 -76.54 -16.18
CA GLY A 116 -22.62 -76.77 -16.53
C GLY A 116 -23.45 -75.53 -16.95
N GLY A 117 -24.47 -75.62 -17.81
CA GLY A 117 -24.87 -76.73 -18.71
C GLY A 117 -26.39 -76.77 -19.02
N SER A 118 -26.80 -77.02 -20.27
CA SER A 118 -28.15 -77.54 -20.62
C SER A 118 -28.26 -78.04 -22.08
N TYR A 119 -29.10 -79.07 -22.24
CA TYR A 119 -29.62 -79.77 -23.43
C TYR A 119 -30.46 -78.85 -24.35
N GLY A 120 -30.86 -79.22 -25.60
CA GLY A 120 -30.57 -80.40 -26.43
C GLY A 120 -31.79 -80.96 -27.21
N THR A 121 -31.54 -81.79 -28.24
CA THR A 121 -32.48 -82.67 -29.03
C THR A 121 -33.35 -82.10 -30.18
N GLY A 122 -33.62 -82.96 -31.18
CA GLY A 122 -34.55 -82.79 -32.32
C GLY A 122 -33.94 -82.14 -33.59
N GLY A 123 -34.07 -82.67 -34.81
CA GLY A 123 -34.69 -83.91 -35.32
C GLY A 123 -34.21 -84.21 -36.76
N ASP A 124 -34.63 -85.34 -37.36
CA ASP A 124 -34.05 -85.91 -38.61
C ASP A 124 -34.99 -85.82 -39.84
N ASP A 125 -34.53 -86.40 -40.96
CA ASP A 125 -35.24 -86.73 -42.23
C ASP A 125 -35.58 -85.60 -43.22
N GLY A 126 -35.30 -85.84 -44.52
CA GLY A 126 -35.84 -85.05 -45.63
C GLY A 126 -34.95 -84.94 -46.88
N ASN A 127 -35.02 -85.92 -47.79
CA ASN A 127 -34.33 -85.85 -49.09
C ASN A 127 -35.20 -85.10 -50.13
N GLY A 128 -34.62 -84.21 -50.94
CA GLY A 128 -35.37 -83.49 -51.98
C GLY A 128 -34.51 -82.56 -52.84
N ASP A 129 -34.65 -82.67 -54.16
CA ASP A 129 -33.85 -81.95 -55.15
C ASP A 129 -34.39 -80.53 -55.43
N GLY A 130 -33.50 -79.53 -55.59
CA GLY A 130 -33.87 -78.25 -56.18
C GLY A 130 -33.07 -77.02 -55.73
N GLU A 131 -32.42 -76.36 -56.70
CA GLU A 131 -32.05 -74.94 -56.79
C GLU A 131 -31.29 -74.23 -55.63
N ALA A 132 -30.26 -73.45 -55.98
CA ALA A 132 -29.45 -72.70 -55.04
C ALA A 132 -29.86 -71.21 -54.94
N PRO A 133 -29.98 -70.65 -53.73
CA PRO A 133 -29.85 -69.21 -53.53
C PRO A 133 -28.91 -68.81 -52.37
N TRP A 134 -27.90 -68.00 -52.73
CA TRP A 134 -27.31 -66.87 -51.99
C TRP A 134 -27.01 -66.97 -50.47
N SER A 135 -25.72 -66.86 -50.13
CA SER A 135 -25.25 -66.76 -48.75
C SER A 135 -25.65 -65.45 -48.05
N HIS A 136 -26.62 -65.54 -47.13
CA HIS A 136 -27.05 -64.41 -46.29
C HIS A 136 -26.01 -64.07 -45.19
N ARG A 137 -24.93 -63.38 -45.56
CA ARG A 137 -24.06 -62.69 -44.59
C ARG A 137 -24.90 -61.73 -43.74
N GLN A 138 -24.94 -61.94 -42.42
CA GLN A 138 -25.72 -61.10 -41.51
C GLN A 138 -25.27 -59.64 -41.58
N ARG A 139 -26.19 -58.73 -41.91
CA ARG A 139 -25.88 -57.30 -42.08
C ARG A 139 -25.61 -56.64 -40.72
N PRO A 140 -24.51 -55.89 -40.53
CA PRO A 140 -24.20 -55.24 -39.26
C PRO A 140 -25.25 -54.17 -38.93
N ARG A 141 -25.95 -54.31 -37.80
CA ARG A 141 -27.10 -53.45 -37.43
C ARG A 141 -26.78 -52.24 -36.54
N ARG A 142 -25.56 -52.12 -36.01
CA ARG A 142 -25.10 -51.02 -35.12
C ARG A 142 -23.80 -50.38 -35.63
N GLY A 143 -23.47 -49.18 -35.14
CA GLY A 143 -22.26 -48.41 -35.48
C GLY A 143 -22.25 -47.82 -36.90
N LEU A 144 -21.16 -47.14 -37.26
CA LEU A 144 -20.99 -46.48 -38.57
C LEU A 144 -21.17 -47.42 -39.77
N ARG A 145 -20.68 -48.67 -39.69
CA ARG A 145 -20.95 -49.70 -40.73
C ARG A 145 -22.45 -49.92 -40.92
N GLY A 146 -23.20 -50.03 -39.82
CA GLY A 146 -24.66 -50.18 -39.84
C GLY A 146 -25.43 -48.93 -40.26
N PHE A 147 -24.84 -47.73 -40.17
CA PHE A 147 -25.45 -46.50 -40.69
C PHE A 147 -25.49 -46.50 -42.22
N PHE A 148 -24.37 -46.81 -42.88
CA PHE A 148 -24.30 -46.86 -44.35
C PHE A 148 -25.06 -48.05 -44.93
N HIS A 149 -24.98 -49.25 -44.31
CA HIS A 149 -25.73 -50.43 -44.74
C HIS A 149 -27.26 -50.33 -44.57
N ARG A 150 -27.79 -49.25 -43.98
CA ARG A 150 -29.23 -48.91 -43.96
C ARG A 150 -29.66 -47.94 -45.06
N ARG A 151 -28.72 -47.30 -45.78
CA ARG A 151 -29.00 -46.23 -46.76
C ARG A 151 -28.43 -46.47 -48.16
N LEU A 152 -27.48 -47.39 -48.32
CA LEU A 152 -26.78 -47.66 -49.57
C LEU A 152 -26.74 -49.16 -49.89
N GLY A 153 -26.49 -49.51 -51.16
CA GLY A 153 -26.23 -50.89 -51.58
C GLY A 153 -25.02 -51.50 -50.85
N PRO A 154 -24.90 -52.84 -50.75
CA PRO A 154 -23.89 -53.47 -49.90
C PRO A 154 -22.45 -53.06 -50.20
N GLU A 155 -22.09 -52.93 -51.49
CA GLU A 155 -20.76 -52.51 -51.93
C GLU A 155 -20.54 -51.00 -51.68
N GLN A 156 -21.51 -50.17 -52.06
CA GLN A 156 -21.51 -48.73 -51.81
C GLN A 156 -21.41 -48.39 -50.31
N ALA A 157 -22.04 -49.19 -49.45
CA ALA A 157 -21.97 -49.03 -47.99
C ALA A 157 -20.60 -49.42 -47.41
N GLN A 158 -19.93 -50.42 -47.98
CA GLN A 158 -18.56 -50.76 -47.62
C GLN A 158 -17.57 -49.69 -48.09
N ALA A 159 -17.74 -49.19 -49.33
CA ALA A 159 -16.97 -48.08 -49.87
C ALA A 159 -17.15 -46.81 -49.02
N ALA A 160 -18.40 -46.42 -48.72
CA ALA A 160 -18.70 -45.25 -47.89
C ALA A 160 -18.12 -45.37 -46.47
N PHE A 161 -18.15 -46.57 -45.86
CA PHE A 161 -17.48 -46.79 -44.58
C PHE A 161 -15.95 -46.69 -44.69
N ALA A 162 -15.34 -47.28 -45.73
CA ALA A 162 -13.89 -47.22 -45.94
C ALA A 162 -13.41 -45.78 -46.20
N VAL A 163 -14.12 -45.03 -47.04
CA VAL A 163 -13.87 -43.60 -47.28
C VAL A 163 -14.07 -42.79 -46.01
N SER A 164 -15.09 -43.05 -45.20
CA SER A 164 -15.28 -42.37 -43.91
C SER A 164 -14.14 -42.65 -42.92
N LEU A 165 -13.63 -43.90 -42.89
CA LEU A 165 -12.50 -44.29 -42.05
C LEU A 165 -11.19 -43.61 -42.52
N LEU A 166 -10.95 -43.60 -43.83
CA LEU A 166 -9.78 -42.94 -44.43
C LEU A 166 -9.85 -41.42 -44.25
N ALA A 167 -11.02 -40.80 -44.40
CA ALA A 167 -11.22 -39.37 -44.12
C ALA A 167 -11.00 -39.04 -42.64
N GLY A 168 -11.45 -39.90 -41.71
CA GLY A 168 -11.18 -39.77 -40.28
C GLY A 168 -9.69 -39.89 -39.95
N LEU A 169 -8.98 -40.86 -40.54
CA LEU A 169 -7.53 -41.03 -40.38
C LEU A 169 -6.74 -39.88 -41.01
N ALA A 170 -7.16 -39.38 -42.18
CA ALA A 170 -6.56 -38.21 -42.83
C ALA A 170 -6.77 -36.94 -42.00
N LEU A 171 -7.97 -36.74 -41.43
CA LEU A 171 -8.24 -35.63 -40.51
C LEU A 171 -7.39 -35.73 -39.24
N LEU A 172 -7.25 -36.91 -38.64
CA LEU A 172 -6.37 -37.12 -37.49
C LEU A 172 -4.89 -36.87 -37.84
N ALA A 173 -4.44 -37.28 -39.04
CA ALA A 173 -3.10 -37.01 -39.52
C ALA A 173 -2.86 -35.51 -39.74
N VAL A 174 -3.80 -34.79 -40.35
CA VAL A 174 -3.73 -33.32 -40.56
C VAL A 174 -3.75 -32.58 -39.22
N LEU A 175 -4.59 -32.99 -38.26
CA LEU A 175 -4.62 -32.41 -36.91
C LEU A 175 -3.33 -32.69 -36.13
N GLY A 176 -2.78 -33.91 -36.23
CA GLY A 176 -1.50 -34.28 -35.60
C GLY A 176 -0.32 -33.53 -36.20
N LEU A 177 -0.26 -33.40 -37.54
CA LEU A 177 0.78 -32.66 -38.24
C LEU A 177 0.69 -31.16 -37.99
N GLY A 178 -0.54 -30.60 -37.97
CA GLY A 178 -0.79 -29.22 -37.58
C GLY A 178 -0.41 -28.93 -36.13
N GLY A 179 -0.69 -29.86 -35.21
CA GLY A 179 -0.23 -29.80 -33.82
C GLY A 179 1.30 -29.83 -33.71
N TYR A 180 1.96 -30.71 -34.45
CA TYR A 180 3.43 -30.77 -34.51
C TYR A 180 4.04 -29.47 -35.03
N PHE A 181 3.52 -28.90 -36.13
CA PHE A 181 4.00 -27.62 -36.64
C PHE A 181 3.69 -26.45 -35.70
N ALA A 182 2.55 -26.45 -35.00
CA ALA A 182 2.24 -25.43 -33.98
C ALA A 182 3.18 -25.49 -32.78
N VAL A 183 3.56 -26.68 -32.33
CA VAL A 183 4.59 -26.88 -31.29
C VAL A 183 5.94 -26.34 -31.80
N GLN A 184 6.40 -26.76 -32.99
CA GLN A 184 7.69 -26.31 -33.54
C GLN A 184 7.75 -24.79 -33.81
N ALA A 185 6.62 -24.17 -34.19
CA ALA A 185 6.55 -22.72 -34.40
C ALA A 185 6.57 -21.92 -33.08
N THR A 186 6.09 -22.49 -31.97
CA THR A 186 6.07 -21.83 -30.65
C THR A 186 7.25 -22.22 -29.75
N SER A 187 7.94 -23.33 -30.03
CA SER A 187 8.96 -23.91 -29.13
C SER A 187 10.17 -23.02 -28.88
N GLY A 188 10.49 -22.09 -29.78
CA GLY A 188 11.58 -21.13 -29.60
C GLY A 188 11.32 -20.06 -28.52
N ASN A 189 10.05 -19.84 -28.15
CA ASN A 189 9.61 -18.79 -27.22
C ASN A 189 8.82 -19.38 -26.03
N LEU A 190 9.14 -20.60 -25.59
CA LEU A 190 8.50 -21.21 -24.42
C LEU A 190 9.15 -20.71 -23.11
N PRO A 191 8.35 -20.43 -22.06
CA PRO A 191 8.87 -20.07 -20.74
C PRO A 191 9.77 -21.16 -20.13
N SER A 192 10.85 -20.77 -19.45
CA SER A 192 11.69 -21.70 -18.70
C SER A 192 11.12 -21.93 -17.29
N THR A 193 10.77 -23.17 -16.95
CA THR A 193 10.20 -23.51 -15.64
C THR A 193 11.10 -23.26 -14.43
N LYS A 194 12.41 -23.00 -14.62
CA LYS A 194 13.31 -22.51 -13.57
C LYS A 194 12.87 -21.19 -12.94
N GLN A 195 12.07 -20.39 -13.64
CA GLN A 195 11.47 -19.17 -13.07
C GLN A 195 10.35 -19.47 -12.04
N ILE A 196 9.99 -20.74 -11.84
CA ILE A 196 9.03 -21.21 -10.82
C ILE A 196 9.73 -21.61 -9.51
N GLU A 197 11.02 -22.02 -9.57
CA GLU A 197 11.80 -22.40 -8.38
C GLU A 197 12.01 -21.21 -7.43
N ASN A 198 12.09 -19.99 -7.99
CA ASN A 198 12.15 -18.73 -7.25
C ASN A 198 11.73 -17.56 -8.18
N PRO A 199 10.43 -17.41 -8.50
CA PRO A 199 9.95 -16.14 -9.08
C PRO A 199 10.30 -15.02 -8.10
N GLU A 200 10.66 -13.83 -8.58
CA GLU A 200 11.03 -12.72 -7.68
C GLU A 200 9.87 -12.43 -6.72
N LEU A 201 10.04 -12.85 -5.46
CA LEU A 201 8.99 -12.82 -4.47
C LEU A 201 8.85 -11.40 -3.96
N ASP A 202 7.92 -10.66 -4.57
CA ASP A 202 7.45 -9.35 -4.12
C ASP A 202 6.87 -9.45 -2.70
N GLN A 203 7.76 -9.42 -1.70
CA GLN A 203 7.40 -9.47 -0.29
C GLN A 203 7.13 -8.05 0.21
N ALA A 204 5.91 -7.86 0.71
CA ALA A 204 5.48 -6.60 1.32
C ALA A 204 6.48 -6.15 2.40
N THR A 205 6.95 -4.91 2.32
CA THR A 205 7.70 -4.31 3.42
C THR A 205 6.74 -4.00 4.57
N ILE A 206 7.08 -4.41 5.79
CA ILE A 206 6.23 -4.24 6.96
C ILE A 206 6.83 -3.16 7.86
N ALA A 207 6.07 -2.11 8.16
CA ALA A 207 6.41 -1.15 9.19
C ALA A 207 5.81 -1.54 10.55
N TYR A 208 6.57 -1.33 11.61
CA TYR A 208 6.22 -1.62 12.99
C TYR A 208 6.30 -0.35 13.84
N THR A 209 5.39 -0.21 14.80
CA THR A 209 5.46 0.80 15.86
C THR A 209 6.63 0.52 16.81
N ALA A 210 7.02 1.51 17.63
CA ALA A 210 8.05 1.35 18.66
C ALA A 210 7.68 0.30 19.72
N ASP A 211 6.40 -0.03 19.87
CA ASP A 211 5.88 -1.12 20.69
C ASP A 211 5.59 -2.42 19.91
N GLY A 212 6.17 -2.57 18.71
CA GLY A 212 6.25 -3.81 17.95
C GLY A 212 4.99 -4.24 17.19
N LYS A 213 3.94 -3.43 17.17
CA LYS A 213 2.71 -3.71 16.40
C LYS A 213 2.90 -3.33 14.93
N VAL A 214 2.22 -3.99 14.00
CA VAL A 214 2.20 -3.56 12.59
C VAL A 214 1.56 -2.16 12.52
N LEU A 215 2.31 -1.21 11.94
CA LEU A 215 1.84 0.14 11.62
C LEU A 215 1.14 0.16 10.27
N ALA A 216 1.81 -0.41 9.26
CA ALA A 216 1.38 -0.44 7.87
C ALA A 216 2.14 -1.55 7.13
N ARG A 217 1.64 -1.90 5.95
CA ARG A 217 2.35 -2.70 4.97
C ARG A 217 2.55 -1.86 3.70
N TYR A 218 3.55 -2.22 2.90
CA TYR A 218 3.83 -1.56 1.64
C TYR A 218 4.24 -2.60 0.60
N ALA A 219 3.32 -2.92 -0.29
CA ALA A 219 3.58 -3.77 -1.44
C ALA A 219 3.15 -3.12 -2.76
N THR A 220 3.80 -3.47 -3.86
CA THR A 220 3.30 -3.17 -5.22
C THR A 220 2.04 -3.97 -5.53
N GLN A 221 1.90 -5.14 -4.88
CA GLN A 221 0.80 -6.08 -4.91
C GLN A 221 0.80 -6.81 -3.56
N ASN A 222 -0.27 -6.78 -2.77
CA ASN A 222 -0.27 -7.46 -1.46
C ASN A 222 -0.27 -8.98 -1.68
N ARG A 223 0.91 -9.59 -1.56
CA ARG A 223 1.17 -11.01 -1.75
C ARG A 223 1.61 -11.65 -0.44
N SER A 224 0.87 -12.67 -0.02
CA SER A 224 1.25 -13.56 1.07
C SER A 224 1.17 -15.00 0.60
N MET A 225 2.27 -15.74 0.73
CA MET A 225 2.36 -17.12 0.27
C MET A 225 2.05 -18.11 1.38
N VAL A 226 1.18 -19.07 1.07
CA VAL A 226 0.87 -20.23 1.91
C VAL A 226 1.27 -21.53 1.19
N THR A 227 1.78 -22.51 1.95
CA THR A 227 2.00 -23.87 1.43
C THR A 227 0.66 -24.60 1.30
N PHE A 228 0.64 -25.75 0.60
CA PHE A 228 -0.61 -26.51 0.44
C PHE A 228 -1.23 -26.89 1.78
N ASP A 229 -0.42 -27.28 2.77
CA ASP A 229 -0.90 -27.70 4.10
C ASP A 229 -1.28 -26.50 5.00
N GLN A 230 -1.26 -25.27 4.45
CA GLN A 230 -1.80 -24.04 5.05
C GLN A 230 -3.08 -23.56 4.34
N LEU A 231 -3.65 -24.33 3.41
CA LEU A 231 -4.95 -24.07 2.77
C LEU A 231 -6.06 -24.82 3.53
N SER A 232 -7.26 -24.25 3.63
CA SER A 232 -8.41 -25.00 4.16
C SER A 232 -8.85 -26.09 3.17
N GLU A 233 -9.31 -27.21 3.69
CA GLU A 233 -9.78 -28.35 2.89
C GLU A 233 -10.92 -27.91 1.97
N SER A 234 -11.92 -27.20 2.51
CA SER A 234 -13.06 -26.68 1.75
C SER A 234 -12.69 -25.70 0.62
N LEU A 235 -11.59 -24.95 0.73
CA LEU A 235 -11.06 -24.13 -0.36
C LEU A 235 -10.52 -24.99 -1.50
N VAL A 236 -9.74 -26.02 -1.18
CA VAL A 236 -9.17 -26.95 -2.16
C VAL A 236 -10.30 -27.73 -2.86
N GLU A 237 -11.28 -28.21 -2.10
CA GLU A 237 -12.45 -28.92 -2.63
C GLU A 237 -13.33 -28.02 -3.50
N ALA A 238 -13.63 -26.77 -3.08
CA ALA A 238 -14.42 -25.83 -3.86
C ALA A 238 -13.76 -25.52 -5.22
N LEU A 239 -12.43 -25.31 -5.20
CA LEU A 239 -11.64 -25.05 -6.40
C LEU A 239 -11.67 -26.24 -7.35
N VAL A 240 -11.37 -27.44 -6.86
CA VAL A 240 -11.36 -28.65 -7.69
C VAL A 240 -12.77 -28.96 -8.21
N ALA A 241 -13.81 -28.95 -7.37
CA ALA A 241 -15.19 -29.24 -7.79
C ALA A 241 -15.71 -28.29 -8.89
N THR A 242 -15.32 -27.01 -8.84
CA THR A 242 -15.78 -25.98 -9.78
C THR A 242 -14.91 -25.87 -11.03
N GLU A 243 -13.62 -25.56 -10.84
CA GLU A 243 -12.75 -25.19 -11.97
C GLU A 243 -12.21 -26.42 -12.70
N ASP A 244 -12.00 -27.56 -12.02
CA ASP A 244 -11.36 -28.73 -12.63
C ASP A 244 -11.61 -30.06 -11.91
N HIS A 245 -12.86 -30.55 -11.93
CA HIS A 245 -13.29 -31.74 -11.16
C HIS A 245 -12.58 -33.07 -11.47
N ARG A 246 -11.68 -33.10 -12.46
CA ARG A 246 -10.81 -34.25 -12.80
C ARG A 246 -9.32 -33.89 -12.71
N PHE A 247 -8.98 -32.85 -11.94
CA PHE A 247 -7.63 -32.34 -11.78
C PHE A 247 -6.61 -33.43 -11.49
N HIS A 248 -6.97 -34.43 -10.67
CA HIS A 248 -6.08 -35.54 -10.31
C HIS A 248 -5.97 -36.65 -11.38
N GLU A 249 -6.85 -36.69 -12.38
CA GLU A 249 -6.89 -37.74 -13.42
C GLU A 249 -6.05 -37.41 -14.68
N HIS A 250 -5.65 -36.15 -14.87
CA HIS A 250 -4.99 -35.69 -16.11
C HIS A 250 -3.60 -35.08 -15.90
N TRP A 251 -2.79 -35.06 -16.96
CA TRP A 251 -1.43 -34.51 -17.00
C TRP A 251 -1.43 -33.06 -17.52
N GLY A 252 -1.99 -32.12 -16.76
CA GLY A 252 -2.14 -30.71 -17.18
C GLY A 252 -3.20 -30.41 -18.24
N MET A 253 -3.69 -31.41 -18.99
CA MET A 253 -4.73 -31.25 -20.00
C MET A 253 -5.81 -32.34 -19.93
N ASP A 254 -7.05 -31.96 -19.63
CA ASP A 254 -8.23 -32.82 -19.78
C ASP A 254 -8.66 -32.87 -21.26
N ILE A 255 -8.20 -33.90 -21.98
CA ILE A 255 -8.50 -34.11 -23.40
C ILE A 255 -10.01 -34.26 -23.64
N TYR A 256 -10.72 -34.95 -22.75
CA TYR A 256 -12.16 -35.22 -22.92
C TYR A 256 -12.99 -33.95 -22.73
N ARG A 257 -12.65 -33.12 -21.73
CA ARG A 257 -13.24 -31.78 -21.52
C ARG A 257 -12.90 -30.84 -22.68
N THR A 258 -11.66 -30.85 -23.16
CA THR A 258 -11.23 -30.01 -24.29
C THR A 258 -12.02 -30.35 -25.55
N ILE A 259 -12.11 -31.63 -25.92
CA ILE A 259 -12.89 -32.09 -27.09
C ILE A 259 -14.39 -31.80 -26.89
N GLY A 260 -14.94 -32.03 -25.69
CA GLY A 260 -16.33 -31.76 -25.37
C GLY A 260 -16.71 -30.27 -25.40
N ALA A 261 -15.79 -29.38 -25.03
CA ALA A 261 -15.96 -27.93 -25.12
C ALA A 261 -15.87 -27.44 -26.57
N VAL A 262 -14.91 -27.94 -27.36
CA VAL A 262 -14.80 -27.64 -28.80
C VAL A 262 -16.04 -28.13 -29.55
N GLY A 263 -16.51 -29.35 -29.26
CA GLY A 263 -17.72 -29.91 -29.85
C GLY A 263 -18.97 -29.08 -29.55
N ARG A 264 -19.17 -28.68 -28.29
CA ARG A 264 -20.30 -27.81 -27.91
C ARG A 264 -20.19 -26.39 -28.49
N THR A 265 -18.98 -25.82 -28.56
CA THR A 265 -18.73 -24.53 -29.22
C THR A 265 -19.05 -24.60 -30.72
N LEU A 266 -18.73 -25.71 -31.39
CA LEU A 266 -19.05 -25.92 -32.80
C LEU A 266 -20.55 -26.10 -33.03
N ILE A 267 -21.24 -26.85 -32.16
CA ILE A 267 -22.71 -26.99 -32.18
C ILE A 267 -23.36 -25.61 -31.99
N TYR A 268 -23.00 -24.87 -30.94
CA TYR A 268 -23.51 -23.52 -30.68
C TYR A 268 -23.34 -22.59 -31.89
N LYS A 269 -22.16 -22.57 -32.53
CA LYS A 269 -21.92 -21.78 -33.75
C LYS A 269 -22.73 -22.21 -34.98
N LEU A 270 -23.27 -23.43 -35.00
CA LEU A 270 -24.06 -23.98 -36.10
C LEU A 270 -25.58 -23.97 -35.85
N THR A 271 -26.02 -23.92 -34.59
CA THR A 271 -27.44 -24.04 -34.20
C THR A 271 -27.97 -22.88 -33.37
N GLY A 272 -27.10 -22.08 -32.74
CA GLY A 272 -27.46 -21.10 -31.72
C GLY A 272 -27.87 -21.70 -30.37
N ILE A 273 -27.77 -23.02 -30.18
CA ILE A 273 -28.30 -23.74 -29.02
C ILE A 273 -27.17 -24.33 -28.17
N GLY A 274 -27.17 -23.98 -26.87
CA GLY A 274 -26.28 -24.52 -25.83
C GLY A 274 -25.15 -23.57 -25.40
N ASP A 275 -24.67 -23.73 -24.17
CA ASP A 275 -23.66 -22.86 -23.57
C ASP A 275 -22.20 -23.21 -23.92
N VAL A 276 -21.36 -22.18 -23.96
CA VAL A 276 -19.92 -22.30 -24.17
C VAL A 276 -19.20 -22.49 -22.83
N GLU A 277 -19.08 -23.74 -22.38
CA GLU A 277 -18.32 -24.10 -21.17
C GLU A 277 -16.80 -23.85 -21.31
N GLY A 278 -16.18 -23.41 -20.21
CA GLY A 278 -14.73 -23.22 -20.10
C GLY A 278 -13.97 -24.55 -20.06
N GLY A 279 -13.29 -24.91 -21.15
CA GLY A 279 -12.53 -26.16 -21.28
C GLY A 279 -11.10 -26.16 -20.72
N SER A 280 -10.71 -25.18 -19.88
CA SER A 280 -9.33 -25.05 -19.38
C SER A 280 -9.15 -25.68 -18.00
N THR A 281 -7.99 -26.30 -17.77
CA THR A 281 -7.58 -26.91 -16.48
C THR A 281 -6.98 -25.88 -15.52
N ILE A 282 -6.90 -26.19 -14.21
CA ILE A 282 -6.21 -25.34 -13.22
C ILE A 282 -4.77 -25.06 -13.67
N THR A 283 -4.04 -26.08 -14.15
CA THR A 283 -2.64 -25.93 -14.59
C THR A 283 -2.50 -25.04 -15.83
N GLN A 284 -3.47 -25.02 -16.75
CA GLN A 284 -3.48 -24.06 -17.86
C GLN A 284 -3.72 -22.63 -17.39
N GLN A 285 -4.56 -22.44 -16.36
CA GLN A 285 -4.77 -21.12 -15.76
C GLN A 285 -3.53 -20.65 -14.98
N LEU A 286 -2.85 -21.53 -14.25
CA LEU A 286 -1.55 -21.25 -13.62
C LEU A 286 -0.50 -20.85 -14.66
N ALA A 287 -0.36 -21.63 -15.74
CA ALA A 287 0.59 -21.34 -16.82
C ALA A 287 0.34 -19.96 -17.46
N ARG A 288 -0.93 -19.60 -17.70
CA ARG A 288 -1.32 -18.26 -18.16
C ARG A 288 -0.88 -17.19 -17.15
N ASN A 289 -1.27 -17.35 -15.88
CA ASN A 289 -1.08 -16.33 -14.85
C ASN A 289 0.41 -16.05 -14.56
N LEU A 290 1.24 -17.09 -14.44
CA LEU A 290 2.69 -16.95 -14.20
C LEU A 290 3.42 -16.25 -15.37
N TYR A 291 3.04 -16.58 -16.61
CA TYR A 291 3.81 -16.21 -17.80
C TYR A 291 3.12 -15.19 -18.71
N ASN A 292 2.17 -14.41 -18.19
CA ASN A 292 1.41 -13.39 -18.92
C ASN A 292 2.29 -12.50 -19.83
N LYS A 293 3.48 -12.06 -19.37
CA LYS A 293 4.43 -11.23 -20.16
C LYS A 293 5.04 -11.94 -21.39
N GLN A 294 5.10 -13.27 -21.40
CA GLN A 294 5.72 -14.10 -22.45
C GLN A 294 4.68 -14.82 -23.32
N ILE A 295 3.52 -15.12 -22.72
CA ILE A 295 2.36 -15.74 -23.37
C ILE A 295 1.51 -14.70 -24.11
N GLY A 296 1.40 -13.47 -23.58
CA GLY A 296 0.67 -12.34 -24.16
C GLY A 296 -0.80 -12.27 -23.72
N TYR A 297 -1.44 -11.12 -23.91
CA TYR A 297 -2.84 -10.89 -23.47
C TYR A 297 -3.91 -11.25 -24.52
N GLU A 298 -3.56 -11.26 -25.80
CA GLU A 298 -4.53 -11.47 -26.89
C GLU A 298 -5.09 -12.90 -26.96
N ARG A 299 -6.38 -13.07 -27.26
CA ARG A 299 -7.05 -14.38 -27.32
C ARG A 299 -6.73 -15.19 -28.60
N THR A 300 -5.45 -15.31 -28.95
CA THR A 300 -4.96 -16.06 -30.11
C THR A 300 -4.88 -17.58 -29.87
N VAL A 301 -4.84 -18.35 -30.96
CA VAL A 301 -4.61 -19.81 -30.91
C VAL A 301 -3.18 -20.10 -30.44
N GLU A 302 -2.19 -19.31 -30.87
CA GLU A 302 -0.80 -19.43 -30.44
C GLU A 302 -0.66 -19.31 -28.92
N ARG A 303 -1.32 -18.31 -28.32
CA ARG A 303 -1.38 -18.13 -26.86
C ARG A 303 -1.91 -19.38 -26.16
N LYS A 304 -2.98 -19.99 -26.69
CA LYS A 304 -3.56 -21.21 -26.11
C LYS A 304 -2.67 -22.44 -26.29
N VAL A 305 -1.89 -22.52 -27.38
CA VAL A 305 -0.85 -23.56 -27.55
C VAL A 305 0.27 -23.39 -26.52
N LYS A 306 0.74 -22.15 -26.27
CA LYS A 306 1.72 -21.87 -25.21
C LYS A 306 1.20 -22.24 -23.81
N GLU A 307 -0.04 -21.87 -23.46
CA GLU A 307 -0.69 -22.31 -22.20
C GLU A 307 -0.67 -23.84 -22.06
N MET A 308 -1.07 -24.57 -23.11
CA MET A 308 -1.15 -26.03 -23.11
C MET A 308 0.21 -26.71 -22.95
N ILE A 309 1.24 -26.28 -23.70
CA ILE A 309 2.59 -26.84 -23.58
C ILE A 309 3.17 -26.56 -22.19
N THR A 310 3.01 -25.33 -21.69
CA THR A 310 3.55 -24.90 -20.40
C THR A 310 2.87 -25.64 -19.23
N ALA A 311 1.55 -25.86 -19.28
CA ALA A 311 0.85 -26.67 -18.29
C ALA A 311 1.40 -28.11 -18.21
N VAL A 312 1.72 -28.72 -19.36
CA VAL A 312 2.33 -30.07 -19.42
C VAL A 312 3.76 -30.07 -18.90
N GLN A 313 4.51 -28.97 -19.00
CA GLN A 313 5.84 -28.84 -18.40
C GLN A 313 5.77 -28.70 -16.87
N ILE A 314 4.83 -27.89 -16.35
CA ILE A 314 4.58 -27.73 -14.91
C ILE A 314 4.23 -29.08 -14.28
N GLU A 315 3.30 -29.83 -14.87
CA GLU A 315 2.83 -31.15 -14.38
C GLU A 315 3.87 -32.28 -14.51
N ARG A 316 5.03 -32.02 -15.12
CA ARG A 316 6.18 -32.94 -15.14
C ARG A 316 7.20 -32.64 -14.05
N GLN A 317 7.05 -31.55 -13.31
CA GLN A 317 8.02 -31.06 -12.34
C GLN A 317 7.42 -30.81 -10.96
N TYR A 318 6.13 -30.46 -10.88
CA TYR A 318 5.42 -30.14 -9.65
C TYR A 318 4.26 -31.11 -9.41
N THR A 319 4.03 -31.46 -8.15
CA THR A 319 2.89 -32.29 -7.74
C THR A 319 1.57 -31.52 -7.78
N LYS A 320 0.46 -32.26 -7.77
CA LYS A 320 -0.91 -31.69 -7.69
C LYS A 320 -1.10 -30.73 -6.51
N LYS A 321 -0.48 -31.03 -5.35
CA LYS A 321 -0.50 -30.14 -4.17
C LYS A 321 0.20 -28.81 -4.45
N GLU A 322 1.42 -28.86 -4.97
CA GLU A 322 2.21 -27.67 -5.29
C GLU A 322 1.54 -26.82 -6.37
N ILE A 323 0.94 -27.44 -7.39
CA ILE A 323 0.20 -26.73 -8.44
C ILE A 323 -1.01 -25.97 -7.87
N ILE A 324 -1.77 -26.56 -6.93
CA ILE A 324 -2.88 -25.89 -6.26
C ILE A 324 -2.38 -24.71 -5.41
N ALA A 325 -1.32 -24.89 -4.63
CA ALA A 325 -0.74 -23.82 -3.82
C ALA A 325 -0.17 -22.68 -4.68
N MET A 326 0.59 -23.00 -5.74
CA MET A 326 1.09 -22.00 -6.70
C MET A 326 -0.05 -21.25 -7.39
N TYR A 327 -1.12 -21.94 -7.80
CA TYR A 327 -2.30 -21.29 -8.40
C TYR A 327 -2.95 -20.33 -7.41
N LEU A 328 -3.29 -20.80 -6.21
CA LEU A 328 -3.94 -20.01 -5.16
C LEU A 328 -3.07 -18.87 -4.62
N ASN A 329 -1.73 -18.93 -4.74
CA ASN A 329 -0.82 -17.83 -4.43
C ASN A 329 -0.61 -16.83 -5.58
N THR A 330 -1.01 -17.16 -6.83
CA THR A 330 -0.75 -16.34 -8.03
C THR A 330 -2.01 -15.65 -8.58
N VAL A 331 -3.21 -16.13 -8.23
CA VAL A 331 -4.48 -15.51 -8.63
C VAL A 331 -4.72 -14.16 -7.94
N GLU A 332 -5.36 -13.25 -8.67
CA GLU A 332 -5.82 -11.94 -8.16
C GLU A 332 -7.27 -12.06 -7.70
N PHE A 333 -7.60 -11.48 -6.54
CA PHE A 333 -8.96 -11.50 -5.98
C PHE A 333 -9.67 -10.13 -6.00
N GLY A 334 -9.03 -9.07 -6.48
CA GLY A 334 -9.54 -7.70 -6.35
C GLY A 334 -8.92 -6.98 -5.14
N ASN A 335 -9.25 -5.70 -4.97
CA ASN A 335 -8.80 -4.84 -3.86
C ASN A 335 -7.30 -4.98 -3.48
N ASN A 336 -6.44 -5.02 -4.50
CA ASN A 336 -4.98 -5.20 -4.40
C ASN A 336 -4.51 -6.49 -3.69
N ALA A 337 -5.40 -7.46 -3.47
CA ALA A 337 -5.10 -8.75 -2.87
C ALA A 337 -4.70 -9.80 -3.94
N PHE A 338 -3.44 -10.23 -3.88
CA PHE A 338 -2.87 -11.22 -4.77
C PHE A 338 -2.46 -12.46 -3.97
N GLY A 339 -3.07 -13.60 -4.30
CA GLY A 339 -2.97 -14.82 -3.52
C GLY A 339 -4.00 -14.90 -2.38
N ILE A 340 -4.41 -16.13 -2.06
CA ILE A 340 -5.57 -16.40 -1.20
C ILE A 340 -5.38 -15.96 0.26
N GLU A 341 -4.16 -16.01 0.81
CA GLU A 341 -3.87 -15.55 2.18
C GLU A 341 -3.96 -14.03 2.31
N ALA A 342 -3.65 -13.27 1.24
CA ALA A 342 -3.91 -11.84 1.21
C ALA A 342 -5.43 -11.56 1.13
N ALA A 343 -6.14 -12.28 0.25
CA ALA A 343 -7.58 -12.11 0.07
C ALA A 343 -8.38 -12.50 1.33
N ALA A 344 -8.04 -13.59 2.01
CA ALA A 344 -8.67 -14.03 3.26
C ALA A 344 -8.60 -12.96 4.36
N ARG A 345 -7.47 -12.25 4.45
CA ARG A 345 -7.27 -11.14 5.38
C ARG A 345 -8.04 -9.90 4.95
N THR A 346 -8.02 -9.57 3.67
CA THR A 346 -8.66 -8.37 3.13
C THR A 346 -10.19 -8.42 3.14
N TYR A 347 -10.82 -9.57 2.88
CA TYR A 347 -12.29 -9.66 2.78
C TYR A 347 -13.01 -10.26 4.00
N PHE A 348 -12.30 -10.96 4.91
CA PHE A 348 -12.93 -11.70 6.02
C PHE A 348 -12.09 -11.75 7.34
N ASP A 349 -11.11 -10.86 7.52
CA ASP A 349 -10.08 -10.87 8.60
C ASP A 349 -9.61 -12.27 9.07
N THR A 350 -9.36 -13.17 8.11
CA THR A 350 -9.02 -14.58 8.41
C THR A 350 -7.79 -15.05 7.65
N THR A 351 -7.43 -16.32 7.80
CA THR A 351 -6.30 -16.97 7.10
C THR A 351 -6.79 -18.00 6.10
N ALA A 352 -5.97 -18.31 5.09
CA ALA A 352 -6.29 -19.31 4.08
C ALA A 352 -6.57 -20.71 4.69
N THR A 353 -5.96 -21.03 5.84
CA THR A 353 -6.20 -22.27 6.59
C THR A 353 -7.58 -22.31 7.25
N ALA A 354 -8.14 -21.15 7.61
CA ALA A 354 -9.36 -21.01 8.42
C ALA A 354 -10.62 -20.68 7.60
N LEU A 355 -10.52 -20.65 6.27
CA LEU A 355 -11.66 -20.36 5.38
C LEU A 355 -12.73 -21.45 5.45
N ASN A 356 -13.94 -21.04 5.84
CA ASN A 356 -15.12 -21.91 5.90
C ASN A 356 -15.69 -22.20 4.48
N PRO A 357 -16.60 -23.18 4.29
CA PRO A 357 -17.13 -23.55 2.98
C PRO A 357 -17.79 -22.40 2.19
N LEU A 358 -18.43 -21.43 2.87
CA LEU A 358 -19.08 -20.30 2.22
C LEU A 358 -18.05 -19.27 1.74
N GLN A 359 -17.05 -18.94 2.56
CA GLN A 359 -15.94 -18.05 2.20
C GLN A 359 -15.09 -18.65 1.06
N ALA A 360 -14.77 -19.95 1.16
CA ALA A 360 -14.11 -20.73 0.11
C ALA A 360 -14.89 -20.67 -1.22
N ALA A 361 -16.21 -20.90 -1.18
CA ALA A 361 -17.06 -20.84 -2.35
C ALA A 361 -17.17 -19.44 -2.96
N THR A 362 -17.15 -18.38 -2.13
CA THR A 362 -17.11 -16.99 -2.61
C THR A 362 -15.80 -16.72 -3.37
N PHE A 363 -14.64 -17.01 -2.78
CA PHE A 363 -13.35 -16.78 -3.44
C PHE A 363 -13.20 -17.58 -4.74
N VAL A 364 -13.54 -18.87 -4.75
CA VAL A 364 -13.53 -19.67 -5.98
C VAL A 364 -14.54 -19.14 -7.01
N GLY A 365 -15.66 -18.60 -6.54
CA GLY A 365 -16.63 -17.90 -7.37
C GLY A 365 -16.03 -16.69 -8.10
N MET A 366 -15.29 -15.86 -7.37
CA MET A 366 -14.65 -14.62 -7.84
C MET A 366 -13.59 -14.87 -8.94
N LEU A 367 -12.86 -15.99 -8.90
CA LEU A 367 -11.78 -16.33 -9.86
C LEU A 367 -12.17 -16.19 -11.34
N LYS A 368 -13.46 -16.33 -11.67
CA LYS A 368 -13.99 -16.17 -13.03
C LYS A 368 -13.90 -14.72 -13.54
N ALA A 369 -14.08 -13.74 -12.67
CA ALA A 369 -14.01 -12.30 -12.95
C ALA A 369 -14.04 -11.50 -11.63
N PRO A 370 -12.90 -11.27 -10.96
CA PRO A 370 -12.86 -10.79 -9.57
C PRO A 370 -13.69 -9.52 -9.34
N SER A 371 -13.42 -8.43 -10.06
CA SER A 371 -14.14 -7.15 -9.90
C SER A 371 -15.63 -7.18 -10.26
N TYR A 372 -16.10 -8.19 -11.02
CA TYR A 372 -17.51 -8.31 -11.39
C TYR A 372 -18.33 -9.10 -10.36
N TYR A 373 -17.66 -10.00 -9.63
CA TYR A 373 -18.21 -10.81 -8.55
C TYR A 373 -17.67 -10.37 -7.17
N ASP A 374 -17.14 -9.15 -7.07
CA ASP A 374 -16.62 -8.61 -5.81
C ASP A 374 -17.76 -8.46 -4.79
N PRO A 375 -17.66 -9.05 -3.59
CA PRO A 375 -18.73 -9.02 -2.61
C PRO A 375 -18.99 -7.63 -1.98
N LEU A 376 -18.06 -6.67 -2.12
CA LEU A 376 -18.21 -5.32 -1.58
C LEU A 376 -19.04 -4.45 -2.54
N ASP A 377 -18.62 -4.40 -3.81
CA ASP A 377 -19.29 -3.62 -4.85
C ASP A 377 -20.58 -4.31 -5.37
N HIS A 378 -20.61 -5.64 -5.34
CA HIS A 378 -21.62 -6.46 -6.02
C HIS A 378 -22.09 -7.68 -5.19
N PRO A 379 -22.53 -7.51 -3.92
CA PRO A 379 -22.84 -8.61 -3.00
C PRO A 379 -23.81 -9.66 -3.56
N GLU A 380 -24.87 -9.25 -4.27
CA GLU A 380 -25.82 -10.20 -4.86
C GLU A 380 -25.19 -11.05 -5.98
N ARG A 381 -24.31 -10.47 -6.81
CA ARG A 381 -23.59 -11.25 -7.85
C ARG A 381 -22.58 -12.19 -7.21
N ALA A 382 -21.93 -11.77 -6.12
CA ALA A 382 -21.05 -12.63 -5.34
C ALA A 382 -21.83 -13.80 -4.72
N LYS A 383 -23.03 -13.55 -4.17
CA LYS A 383 -23.95 -14.55 -3.61
C LYS A 383 -24.41 -15.57 -4.67
N GLU A 384 -24.93 -15.10 -5.81
CA GLU A 384 -25.29 -15.96 -6.95
C GLU A 384 -24.10 -16.84 -7.38
N ARG A 385 -22.91 -16.23 -7.50
CA ARG A 385 -21.71 -16.92 -7.99
C ARG A 385 -21.15 -17.92 -6.97
N ARG A 386 -21.19 -17.61 -5.67
CA ARG A 386 -20.92 -18.53 -4.54
C ARG A 386 -21.86 -19.72 -4.60
N ASN A 387 -23.16 -19.49 -4.80
CA ASN A 387 -24.15 -20.56 -4.85
C ASN A 387 -23.90 -21.51 -6.04
N VAL A 388 -23.45 -21.01 -7.20
CA VAL A 388 -23.01 -21.86 -8.32
C VAL A 388 -21.82 -22.77 -7.94
N VAL A 389 -20.90 -22.30 -7.08
CA VAL A 389 -19.79 -23.12 -6.55
C VAL A 389 -20.31 -24.16 -5.55
N LEU A 390 -21.13 -23.77 -4.59
CA LEU A 390 -21.75 -24.68 -3.61
C LEU A 390 -22.56 -25.78 -4.31
N ALA A 391 -23.27 -25.46 -5.40
CA ALA A 391 -23.99 -26.42 -6.23
C ALA A 391 -23.09 -27.33 -7.08
N GLN A 392 -21.83 -26.94 -7.39
CA GLN A 392 -20.86 -27.91 -7.93
C GLN A 392 -20.33 -28.82 -6.82
N MET A 393 -20.09 -28.31 -5.62
CA MET A 393 -19.61 -29.12 -4.48
C MET A 393 -20.65 -30.17 -4.07
N GLU A 394 -21.92 -29.80 -3.92
CA GLU A 394 -23.04 -30.70 -3.64
C GLU A 394 -23.16 -31.81 -4.70
N LYS A 395 -23.21 -31.42 -5.98
CA LYS A 395 -23.26 -32.34 -7.13
C LYS A 395 -22.08 -33.32 -7.23
N ARG A 396 -20.98 -33.07 -6.51
CA ARG A 396 -19.81 -33.97 -6.43
C ARG A 396 -19.72 -34.75 -5.11
N GLY A 397 -20.66 -34.57 -4.19
CA GLY A 397 -20.69 -35.23 -2.88
C GLY A 397 -19.71 -34.63 -1.85
N VAL A 398 -19.21 -33.42 -2.09
CA VAL A 398 -18.35 -32.67 -1.16
C VAL A 398 -19.20 -32.02 -0.07
N LEU A 399 -20.33 -31.43 -0.45
CA LEU A 399 -21.32 -30.89 0.48
C LEU A 399 -22.58 -31.74 0.44
N SER A 400 -23.35 -31.74 1.52
CA SER A 400 -24.68 -32.38 1.55
C SER A 400 -25.76 -31.44 1.02
N ASP A 401 -26.81 -32.02 0.44
CA ASP A 401 -28.03 -31.36 -0.03
C ASP A 401 -28.61 -30.45 1.07
N GLN A 402 -28.56 -30.91 2.33
CA GLN A 402 -29.01 -30.17 3.51
C GLN A 402 -28.14 -28.95 3.82
N PHE A 403 -26.82 -29.04 3.60
CA PHE A 403 -25.93 -27.88 3.76
C PHE A 403 -26.17 -26.87 2.64
N TYR A 404 -26.31 -27.32 1.39
CA TYR A 404 -26.60 -26.44 0.26
C TYR A 404 -27.94 -25.70 0.45
N ALA A 405 -29.03 -26.45 0.67
CA ALA A 405 -30.37 -25.88 0.82
C ALA A 405 -30.53 -24.95 2.04
N LYS A 406 -29.71 -25.13 3.09
CA LYS A 406 -29.72 -24.25 4.26
C LYS A 406 -29.00 -22.91 4.03
N HIS A 407 -27.84 -22.93 3.36
CA HIS A 407 -26.93 -21.77 3.31
C HIS A 407 -26.89 -21.04 1.96
N GLN A 408 -27.61 -21.52 0.93
CA GLN A 408 -27.75 -20.82 -0.34
C GLN A 408 -28.31 -19.38 -0.18
N ASP A 409 -29.21 -19.18 0.78
CA ASP A 409 -29.90 -17.91 0.99
C ASP A 409 -29.16 -16.96 1.93
N ASP A 410 -28.10 -17.42 2.61
CA ASP A 410 -27.25 -16.60 3.48
C ASP A 410 -26.59 -15.46 2.69
N PRO A 411 -26.45 -14.24 3.26
CA PRO A 411 -25.68 -13.16 2.64
C PRO A 411 -24.19 -13.52 2.48
N VAL A 412 -23.44 -12.72 1.73
CA VAL A 412 -21.97 -12.80 1.70
C VAL A 412 -21.45 -11.78 2.69
N GLU A 413 -21.34 -12.17 3.96
CA GLU A 413 -20.83 -11.32 5.04
C GLU A 413 -19.32 -11.15 4.90
N THR A 414 -18.87 -9.93 4.59
CA THR A 414 -17.45 -9.55 4.51
C THR A 414 -17.03 -8.69 5.70
N ASP A 415 -15.85 -8.99 6.25
CA ASP A 415 -15.14 -8.12 7.18
C ASP A 415 -13.98 -7.48 6.41
N PHE A 416 -14.25 -6.32 5.79
CA PHE A 416 -13.32 -5.71 4.84
C PHE A 416 -12.22 -4.91 5.55
N GLN A 417 -11.03 -5.48 5.58
CA GLN A 417 -9.81 -4.85 6.06
C GLN A 417 -9.12 -4.16 4.88
N SER A 418 -9.32 -2.84 4.75
CA SER A 418 -8.81 -2.07 3.61
C SER A 418 -7.29 -2.17 3.50
N SER A 419 -6.80 -2.38 2.27
CA SER A 419 -5.44 -2.87 2.07
C SER A 419 -4.37 -1.84 2.45
N GLU A 420 -3.74 -2.10 3.60
CA GLU A 420 -2.38 -1.71 4.02
C GLU A 420 -2.15 -0.35 4.69
N LEU A 421 -2.96 0.70 4.45
CA LEU A 421 -2.63 2.04 4.97
C LEU A 421 -3.76 2.85 5.62
N ALA A 422 -4.97 2.93 5.06
CA ALA A 422 -6.07 3.68 5.69
C ALA A 422 -6.57 3.01 6.99
N ALA A 423 -6.54 1.67 7.03
CA ALA A 423 -6.74 0.87 8.25
C ALA A 423 -5.58 0.98 9.28
N SER A 424 -4.53 1.77 9.00
CA SER A 424 -3.47 2.06 9.97
C SER A 424 -4.02 2.85 11.16
N LEU A 425 -3.46 2.61 12.34
CA LEU A 425 -3.69 3.45 13.51
C LEU A 425 -3.18 4.91 13.33
N ALA A 426 -2.23 5.13 12.41
CA ALA A 426 -1.67 6.44 12.09
C ALA A 426 -1.43 6.56 10.58
N PRO A 427 -2.47 6.72 9.75
CA PRO A 427 -2.35 6.63 8.30
C PRO A 427 -1.46 7.75 7.73
N TYR A 428 -1.60 8.99 8.22
CA TYR A 428 -0.72 10.11 7.85
C TYR A 428 0.77 9.85 8.19
N PHE A 429 1.04 9.13 9.29
CA PHE A 429 2.42 8.75 9.65
C PHE A 429 2.93 7.62 8.77
N ALA A 430 2.07 6.66 8.42
CA ALA A 430 2.41 5.61 7.45
C ALA A 430 2.70 6.20 6.06
N GLU A 431 1.94 7.21 5.61
CA GLU A 431 2.29 7.98 4.40
C GLU A 431 3.67 8.65 4.51
N HIS A 432 3.92 9.35 5.62
CA HIS A 432 5.21 10.02 5.83
C HIS A 432 6.40 9.04 5.87
N VAL A 433 6.22 7.88 6.53
CA VAL A 433 7.20 6.78 6.53
C VAL A 433 7.35 6.18 5.13
N ARG A 434 6.29 6.07 4.33
CA ARG A 434 6.36 5.62 2.92
C ARG A 434 7.23 6.54 2.07
N GLY A 435 7.06 7.85 2.22
CA GLY A 435 7.90 8.86 1.56
C GLY A 435 9.37 8.74 1.96
N TRP A 436 9.65 8.73 3.26
CA TRP A 436 11.01 8.57 3.81
C TRP A 436 11.67 7.26 3.35
N MET A 437 10.92 6.15 3.33
CA MET A 437 11.41 4.85 2.89
C MET A 437 11.68 4.80 1.38
N LYS A 438 10.88 5.48 0.55
CA LYS A 438 11.14 5.61 -0.89
C LYS A 438 12.48 6.30 -1.14
N GLU A 439 12.74 7.43 -0.46
CA GLU A 439 14.03 8.12 -0.53
C GLU A 439 15.19 7.24 -0.03
N TRP A 440 15.03 6.59 1.13
CA TRP A 440 16.08 5.74 1.70
C TRP A 440 16.42 4.58 0.77
N ALA A 441 15.41 3.88 0.24
CA ALA A 441 15.62 2.72 -0.62
C ALA A 441 16.27 3.10 -1.97
N GLN A 442 15.86 4.23 -2.56
CA GLN A 442 16.50 4.79 -3.76
C GLN A 442 17.99 5.14 -3.50
N LYS A 443 18.32 5.67 -2.33
CA LYS A 443 19.72 6.01 -1.93
C LYS A 443 20.56 4.79 -1.55
N ASN A 444 19.99 3.58 -1.54
CA ASN A 444 20.64 2.33 -1.13
C ASN A 444 20.41 1.19 -2.15
N ASP A 445 20.08 1.52 -3.41
CA ASP A 445 19.85 0.59 -4.53
C ASP A 445 18.90 -0.59 -4.21
N ARG A 446 17.80 -0.30 -3.51
CA ARG A 446 16.82 -1.30 -3.04
C ARG A 446 15.40 -0.99 -3.51
N ASN A 447 14.64 -2.03 -3.84
CA ASN A 447 13.20 -1.91 -4.02
C ASN A 447 12.49 -1.98 -2.66
N PHE A 448 11.85 -0.88 -2.27
CA PHE A 448 11.08 -0.76 -1.04
C PHE A 448 9.79 -1.60 -1.05
N TYR A 449 9.11 -1.72 -2.19
CA TYR A 449 7.79 -2.37 -2.30
C TYR A 449 7.86 -3.90 -2.47
N THR A 450 9.05 -4.44 -2.77
CA THR A 450 9.24 -5.88 -3.04
C THR A 450 10.36 -6.52 -2.21
N GLY A 451 11.17 -5.71 -1.51
CA GLY A 451 12.37 -6.16 -0.80
C GLY A 451 12.13 -6.91 0.53
N GLY A 452 10.88 -7.09 0.97
CA GLY A 452 10.55 -7.80 2.22
C GLY A 452 11.18 -7.19 3.47
N LEU A 453 11.30 -5.86 3.52
CA LEU A 453 12.01 -5.17 4.60
C LEU A 453 11.17 -5.12 5.88
N ARG A 454 11.83 -5.03 7.03
CA ARG A 454 11.19 -4.75 8.33
C ARG A 454 11.61 -3.38 8.82
N VAL A 455 10.67 -2.45 8.88
CA VAL A 455 10.92 -1.04 9.22
C VAL A 455 10.41 -0.77 10.63
N TYR A 456 11.30 -0.48 11.57
CA TYR A 456 10.94 -0.15 12.94
C TYR A 456 10.83 1.37 13.07
N THR A 457 9.70 1.87 13.55
CA THR A 457 9.39 3.31 13.65
C THR A 457 9.48 3.85 15.07
N THR A 458 9.38 5.16 15.23
CA THR A 458 9.48 5.86 16.53
C THR A 458 8.15 5.95 17.32
N LEU A 459 7.02 5.78 16.62
CA LEU A 459 5.65 6.00 17.10
C LEU A 459 5.21 4.96 18.13
N ASP A 460 4.54 5.37 19.21
CA ASP A 460 3.98 4.45 20.22
C ASP A 460 2.47 4.27 19.99
N SER A 461 2.01 3.03 19.78
CA SER A 461 0.61 2.78 19.44
C SER A 461 -0.39 3.16 20.54
N ARG A 462 0.05 3.20 21.80
CA ARG A 462 -0.80 3.57 22.95
C ARG A 462 -0.96 5.09 22.99
N MET A 463 0.16 5.81 22.86
CA MET A 463 0.13 7.27 22.76
C MET A 463 -0.67 7.71 21.54
N GLN A 464 -0.54 7.03 20.40
CA GLN A 464 -1.30 7.33 19.20
C GLN A 464 -2.81 7.12 19.38
N LYS A 465 -3.24 6.02 20.03
CA LYS A 465 -4.67 5.83 20.35
C LYS A 465 -5.22 6.96 21.22
N MET A 466 -4.43 7.43 22.19
CA MET A 466 -4.79 8.58 23.02
C MET A 466 -4.82 9.89 22.23
N ALA A 467 -3.92 10.08 21.27
CA ALA A 467 -3.90 11.26 20.39
C ALA A 467 -5.11 11.30 19.45
N ASN A 468 -5.44 10.19 18.77
CA ASN A 468 -6.62 10.09 17.90
C ASN A 468 -7.89 10.42 18.72
N ALA A 469 -8.08 9.77 19.88
CA ALA A 469 -9.25 9.99 20.72
C ALA A 469 -9.35 11.40 21.32
N ALA A 470 -8.20 12.04 21.60
CA ALA A 470 -8.16 13.43 22.08
C ALA A 470 -8.48 14.44 20.96
N VAL A 471 -7.98 14.21 19.74
CA VAL A 471 -8.29 15.04 18.56
C VAL A 471 -9.76 14.93 18.21
N GLU A 472 -10.31 13.71 18.11
CA GLU A 472 -11.70 13.50 17.72
C GLU A 472 -12.67 14.14 18.73
N LYS A 473 -12.54 13.81 20.03
CA LYS A 473 -13.40 14.39 21.07
C LYS A 473 -13.38 15.93 21.10
N GLN A 474 -12.22 16.54 20.89
CA GLN A 474 -12.12 18.00 20.89
C GLN A 474 -12.64 18.61 19.59
N ALA A 475 -12.36 17.99 18.43
CA ALA A 475 -12.81 18.47 17.15
C ALA A 475 -14.34 18.34 16.97
N ASP A 476 -14.96 17.27 17.48
CA ASP A 476 -16.41 17.10 17.48
C ASP A 476 -17.11 18.16 18.32
N GLY A 477 -16.60 18.44 19.52
CA GLY A 477 -17.13 19.51 20.38
C GLY A 477 -16.95 20.89 19.74
N LEU A 478 -15.76 21.18 19.20
CA LEU A 478 -15.50 22.44 18.49
C LEU A 478 -16.31 22.58 17.21
N GLN A 479 -16.64 21.47 16.52
CA GLN A 479 -17.53 21.46 15.36
C GLN A 479 -18.91 22.01 15.76
N LYS A 480 -19.52 21.49 16.83
CA LYS A 480 -20.80 22.02 17.35
C LYS A 480 -20.75 23.51 17.73
N VAL A 481 -19.62 23.99 18.27
CA VAL A 481 -19.43 25.42 18.57
C VAL A 481 -19.49 26.27 17.31
N VAL A 482 -18.76 25.89 16.25
CA VAL A 482 -18.77 26.67 15.00
C VAL A 482 -20.07 26.50 14.22
N ASP A 483 -20.61 25.29 14.12
CA ASP A 483 -21.89 25.00 13.48
C ASP A 483 -22.97 25.94 14.04
N TYR A 484 -23.05 26.04 15.38
CA TYR A 484 -24.03 26.85 16.08
C TYR A 484 -23.75 28.35 16.02
N GLU A 485 -22.56 28.84 16.40
CA GLU A 485 -22.33 30.29 16.42
C GLU A 485 -22.23 30.91 15.02
N TRP A 486 -21.81 30.15 14.00
CA TRP A 486 -21.77 30.62 12.62
C TRP A 486 -23.08 30.36 11.84
N SER A 487 -24.05 29.63 12.41
CA SER A 487 -25.43 29.62 11.89
C SER A 487 -26.14 30.97 12.06
N ARG A 488 -25.71 31.82 13.02
CA ARG A 488 -26.56 32.88 13.57
C ARG A 488 -25.91 34.25 13.66
N ARG A 489 -26.73 35.29 13.49
CA ARG A 489 -26.34 36.71 13.68
C ARG A 489 -26.35 37.11 15.16
N SER A 490 -25.42 36.58 15.96
CA SER A 490 -25.26 36.89 17.39
C SER A 490 -23.84 37.34 17.73
N ASN A 491 -23.71 38.35 18.61
CA ASN A 491 -22.43 38.73 19.23
C ASN A 491 -22.26 38.13 20.64
N TYR A 492 -23.28 37.42 21.14
CA TYR A 492 -23.21 36.67 22.40
C TYR A 492 -22.98 35.19 22.09
N LYS A 493 -22.01 34.57 22.77
CA LYS A 493 -21.85 33.12 22.77
C LYS A 493 -22.95 32.43 23.59
N LEU A 494 -23.21 31.17 23.29
CA LEU A 494 -23.99 30.25 24.13
C LEU A 494 -23.21 29.87 25.41
N GLY A 495 -21.88 29.70 25.32
CA GLY A 495 -21.01 29.43 26.46
C GLY A 495 -19.52 29.66 26.16
N GLU A 496 -18.66 29.33 27.14
CA GLU A 496 -17.19 29.39 27.02
C GLU A 496 -16.54 27.99 27.12
N ASP A 497 -17.35 26.94 27.28
CA ASP A 497 -16.95 25.53 27.30
C ASP A 497 -17.73 24.75 26.24
N LEU A 498 -17.35 23.48 26.02
CA LEU A 498 -17.99 22.60 25.04
C LEU A 498 -19.30 21.96 25.55
N GLU A 499 -19.54 21.98 26.87
CA GLU A 499 -20.73 21.36 27.46
C GLU A 499 -21.98 22.22 27.18
N ALA A 500 -21.81 23.55 27.14
CA ALA A 500 -22.83 24.49 26.69
C ALA A 500 -23.34 24.24 25.24
N TYR A 501 -22.56 23.54 24.41
CA TYR A 501 -22.89 23.22 23.01
C TYR A 501 -23.23 21.73 22.80
N ALA A 502 -23.33 20.93 23.87
CA ALA A 502 -23.56 19.49 23.76
C ALA A 502 -24.87 19.16 23.01
N ASP A 503 -25.94 19.91 23.28
CA ASP A 503 -27.27 19.78 22.67
C ASP A 503 -27.53 20.83 21.57
N ALA A 504 -26.48 21.51 21.07
CA ALA A 504 -26.61 22.47 19.98
C ALA A 504 -26.72 21.74 18.63
N ASP A 505 -27.83 21.98 17.93
CA ASP A 505 -28.15 21.38 16.62
C ASP A 505 -28.89 22.45 15.77
N PRO A 506 -28.16 23.27 14.97
CA PRO A 506 -28.74 24.32 14.16
C PRO A 506 -29.29 23.78 12.83
N GLU A 507 -30.46 24.27 12.40
CA GLU A 507 -31.12 23.86 11.14
C GLU A 507 -30.25 24.14 9.89
N GLU A 508 -29.49 25.24 9.89
CA GLU A 508 -28.49 25.58 8.87
C GLU A 508 -27.11 25.84 9.52
N PRO A 509 -26.27 24.80 9.71
CA PRO A 509 -24.89 24.97 10.17
C PRO A 509 -24.13 25.94 9.26
N PHE A 510 -23.40 26.89 9.84
CA PHE A 510 -22.69 27.96 9.11
C PHE A 510 -23.57 28.89 8.24
N GLY A 511 -24.92 28.81 8.26
CA GLY A 511 -25.81 29.56 7.36
C GLY A 511 -25.49 31.07 7.29
N TYR A 512 -25.54 31.77 8.44
CA TYR A 512 -25.18 33.18 8.52
C TYR A 512 -23.75 33.50 8.08
N TYR A 513 -22.79 32.59 8.28
CA TYR A 513 -21.42 32.76 7.81
C TYR A 513 -21.33 32.68 6.28
N TRP A 514 -21.97 31.70 5.64
CA TRP A 514 -22.00 31.60 4.17
C TRP A 514 -22.72 32.78 3.51
N ASP A 515 -23.76 33.32 4.14
CA ASP A 515 -24.47 34.52 3.69
C ASP A 515 -23.64 35.80 3.80
N THR A 516 -22.70 35.87 4.77
CA THR A 516 -21.90 37.08 5.04
C THR A 516 -20.47 37.04 4.51
N HIS A 517 -19.96 35.86 4.17
CA HIS A 517 -18.59 35.62 3.70
C HIS A 517 -18.59 34.85 2.36
N SER A 518 -19.48 35.24 1.44
CA SER A 518 -19.65 34.57 0.14
C SER A 518 -18.36 34.53 -0.70
N GLU A 519 -17.46 35.49 -0.51
CA GLU A 519 -16.14 35.57 -1.14
C GLU A 519 -15.24 34.38 -0.77
N VAL A 520 -15.38 33.82 0.44
CA VAL A 520 -14.64 32.64 0.89
C VAL A 520 -15.04 31.41 0.07
N VAL A 521 -16.32 31.30 -0.32
CA VAL A 521 -16.79 30.25 -1.22
C VAL A 521 -16.23 30.49 -2.62
N ASP A 522 -16.29 31.72 -3.13
CA ASP A 522 -15.85 32.07 -4.48
C ASP A 522 -14.35 31.80 -4.71
N ASP A 523 -13.49 32.14 -3.75
CA ASP A 523 -12.05 31.85 -3.84
C ASP A 523 -11.75 30.35 -3.85
N HIS A 524 -12.50 29.54 -3.10
CA HIS A 524 -12.38 28.09 -3.19
C HIS A 524 -12.92 27.54 -4.52
N VAL A 525 -14.00 28.10 -5.06
CA VAL A 525 -14.49 27.75 -6.41
C VAL A 525 -13.41 28.07 -7.47
N ARG A 526 -12.80 29.26 -7.43
CA ARG A 526 -11.66 29.67 -8.30
C ARG A 526 -10.49 28.68 -8.23
N GLY A 527 -10.22 28.12 -7.04
CA GLY A 527 -9.21 27.09 -6.83
C GLY A 527 -9.47 25.76 -7.58
N THR A 528 -10.74 25.41 -7.84
CA THR A 528 -11.11 24.09 -8.36
C THR A 528 -10.69 23.83 -9.81
N GLN A 529 -10.43 22.57 -10.14
CA GLN A 529 -10.20 22.15 -11.52
C GLN A 529 -11.45 22.31 -12.41
N ARG A 530 -12.66 22.35 -11.82
CA ARG A 530 -13.90 22.64 -12.56
C ARG A 530 -13.86 24.06 -13.12
N TYR A 531 -13.60 25.05 -12.26
CA TYR A 531 -13.47 26.45 -12.67
C TYR A 531 -12.36 26.64 -13.73
N LYS A 532 -11.16 26.11 -13.48
CA LYS A 532 -10.02 26.16 -14.40
C LYS A 532 -10.31 25.53 -15.77
N ASN A 533 -11.16 24.49 -15.83
CA ASN A 533 -11.60 23.90 -17.09
C ASN A 533 -12.64 24.78 -17.82
N LEU A 534 -13.52 25.48 -17.11
CA LEU A 534 -14.50 26.40 -17.72
C LEU A 534 -13.80 27.62 -18.33
N THR A 535 -12.98 28.33 -17.54
CA THR A 535 -12.27 29.53 -18.02
C THR A 535 -11.20 29.16 -19.06
N GLY A 536 -10.36 28.15 -18.78
CA GLY A 536 -9.23 27.80 -19.63
C GLY A 536 -9.56 26.97 -20.88
N LYS A 537 -10.44 25.96 -20.78
CA LYS A 537 -10.74 25.04 -21.91
C LYS A 537 -12.05 25.34 -22.63
N GLN A 538 -12.99 26.05 -22.00
CA GLN A 538 -14.27 26.42 -22.62
C GLN A 538 -14.38 27.92 -22.91
N GLY A 539 -13.47 28.75 -22.38
CA GLY A 539 -13.39 30.18 -22.66
C GLY A 539 -14.48 31.02 -22.01
N LEU A 540 -15.15 30.50 -20.97
CA LEU A 540 -16.14 31.26 -20.21
C LEU A 540 -15.48 32.43 -19.46
N GLY A 541 -16.25 33.51 -19.27
CA GLY A 541 -15.82 34.60 -18.39
C GLY A 541 -15.66 34.14 -16.94
N GLU A 542 -14.78 34.77 -16.17
CA GLU A 542 -14.52 34.40 -14.76
C GLU A 542 -15.78 34.45 -13.89
N GLU A 543 -16.60 35.50 -14.08
CA GLU A 543 -17.85 35.71 -13.36
C GLU A 543 -18.94 34.71 -13.78
N GLU A 544 -19.03 34.40 -15.08
CA GLU A 544 -19.95 33.41 -15.66
C GLU A 544 -19.61 31.98 -15.20
N ALA A 545 -18.32 31.62 -15.15
CA ALA A 545 -17.84 30.35 -14.64
C ALA A 545 -18.05 30.19 -13.13
N LEU A 546 -18.04 31.29 -12.37
CA LEU A 546 -18.44 31.29 -10.96
C LEU A 546 -19.95 31.09 -10.80
N GLU A 547 -20.78 31.84 -11.53
CA GLU A 547 -22.24 31.73 -11.47
C GLU A 547 -22.73 30.34 -11.89
N GLN A 548 -22.17 29.76 -12.97
CA GLN A 548 -22.51 28.41 -13.43
C GLN A 548 -22.16 27.32 -12.40
N LEU A 549 -21.09 27.50 -11.62
CA LEU A 549 -20.72 26.56 -10.56
C LEU A 549 -21.53 26.78 -9.28
N LYS A 550 -21.78 28.02 -8.87
CA LYS A 550 -22.56 28.37 -7.67
C LYS A 550 -24.04 28.02 -7.80
N SER A 551 -24.61 28.13 -9.01
CA SER A 551 -26.00 27.72 -9.29
C SER A 551 -26.22 26.20 -9.32
N ASN A 552 -25.15 25.39 -9.24
CA ASN A 552 -25.24 23.96 -9.02
C ASN A 552 -25.26 23.66 -7.51
N GLU A 553 -26.47 23.64 -6.93
CA GLU A 553 -26.71 23.40 -5.49
C GLU A 553 -25.92 22.19 -4.95
N ALA A 554 -25.96 21.05 -5.64
CA ALA A 554 -25.26 19.83 -5.23
C ALA A 554 -23.72 20.00 -5.17
N PHE A 555 -23.13 20.86 -5.99
CA PHE A 555 -21.71 21.23 -5.90
C PHE A 555 -21.46 22.29 -4.82
N ALA A 556 -22.27 23.35 -4.76
CA ALA A 556 -22.15 24.41 -3.77
C ALA A 556 -22.26 23.88 -2.33
N ASP A 557 -23.23 23.01 -2.06
CA ASP A 557 -23.41 22.35 -0.76
C ASP A 557 -22.29 21.35 -0.45
N SER A 558 -21.77 20.66 -1.46
CA SER A 558 -20.62 19.78 -1.26
C SER A 558 -19.38 20.56 -0.84
N LEU A 559 -19.15 21.72 -1.46
CA LEU A 559 -18.06 22.62 -1.12
C LEU A 559 -18.27 23.25 0.27
N ARG A 560 -19.48 23.75 0.58
CA ARG A 560 -19.83 24.27 1.92
C ARG A 560 -19.61 23.23 3.02
N ARG A 561 -20.00 21.96 2.80
CA ARG A 561 -19.75 20.86 3.75
C ARG A 561 -18.25 20.56 3.93
N GLU A 562 -17.47 20.62 2.85
CA GLU A 562 -16.00 20.44 2.92
C GLU A 562 -15.32 21.59 3.69
N LEU A 563 -15.70 22.83 3.41
CA LEU A 563 -15.14 24.03 4.06
C LEU A 563 -15.59 24.20 5.52
N GLY A 564 -16.81 23.76 5.85
CA GLY A 564 -17.33 23.81 7.23
C GLY A 564 -16.73 22.74 8.15
N HIS A 565 -16.13 21.68 7.62
CA HIS A 565 -15.60 20.58 8.42
C HIS A 565 -14.23 20.93 9.04
N LEU A 566 -14.21 21.19 10.35
CA LEU A 566 -13.00 21.56 11.07
C LEU A 566 -11.91 20.49 10.94
N SER A 567 -10.74 20.92 10.50
CA SER A 567 -9.50 20.13 10.45
C SER A 567 -8.65 20.36 11.70
N ALA A 568 -8.03 19.30 12.22
CA ALA A 568 -7.09 19.36 13.33
C ALA A 568 -5.79 18.61 12.98
N GLY A 569 -4.68 19.02 13.61
CA GLY A 569 -3.39 18.34 13.51
C GLY A 569 -2.73 18.22 14.88
N LEU A 570 -2.09 17.10 15.17
CA LEU A 570 -1.40 16.85 16.45
C LEU A 570 -0.15 16.00 16.22
N VAL A 571 1.02 16.50 16.61
CA VAL A 571 2.27 15.74 16.64
C VAL A 571 2.93 15.83 18.01
N SER A 572 3.63 14.77 18.43
CA SER A 572 4.48 14.82 19.62
C SER A 572 5.85 14.19 19.35
N LEU A 573 6.89 14.76 19.94
CA LEU A 573 8.28 14.32 19.81
C LEU A 573 8.90 14.13 21.19
N ASP A 574 9.85 13.20 21.30
CA ASP A 574 10.76 13.14 22.45
C ASP A 574 11.93 14.12 22.22
N PRO A 575 12.02 15.24 22.98
CA PRO A 575 12.97 16.31 22.69
C PRO A 575 14.44 15.91 22.82
N ARG A 576 14.73 14.77 23.46
CA ARG A 576 16.09 14.26 23.72
C ARG A 576 16.64 13.38 22.59
N THR A 577 15.83 13.14 21.55
CA THR A 577 16.13 12.19 20.45
C THR A 577 15.55 12.62 19.10
N GLY A 578 14.54 13.51 19.09
CA GLY A 578 13.77 13.83 17.89
C GLY A 578 12.76 12.75 17.51
N TYR A 579 12.59 11.69 18.31
CA TYR A 579 11.70 10.57 17.99
C TYR A 579 10.23 11.00 18.01
N VAL A 580 9.55 10.96 16.86
CA VAL A 580 8.10 11.21 16.75
C VAL A 580 7.34 10.12 17.50
N LYS A 581 6.47 10.50 18.45
CA LYS A 581 5.70 9.58 19.30
C LYS A 581 4.23 9.46 18.92
N THR A 582 3.63 10.53 18.41
CA THR A 582 2.27 10.55 17.85
C THR A 582 2.20 11.48 16.66
N TRP A 583 1.26 11.22 15.75
CA TRP A 583 1.04 11.99 14.53
C TRP A 583 -0.41 11.82 14.05
N VAL A 584 -1.19 12.89 14.09
CA VAL A 584 -2.56 12.98 13.59
C VAL A 584 -2.56 14.09 12.54
N GLY A 585 -2.66 13.73 11.27
CA GLY A 585 -2.63 14.66 10.14
C GLY A 585 -4.00 15.17 9.69
N GLY A 586 -5.05 14.82 10.43
CA GLY A 586 -6.45 15.11 10.13
C GLY A 586 -7.36 14.18 10.94
N ARG A 587 -8.68 14.45 10.95
CA ARG A 587 -9.68 13.61 11.64
C ARG A 587 -9.94 12.32 10.87
N ASP A 588 -10.18 12.44 9.57
CA ASP A 588 -10.53 11.34 8.67
C ASP A 588 -9.58 11.32 7.46
N PHE A 589 -8.82 10.23 7.34
CA PHE A 589 -7.84 10.05 6.28
C PHE A 589 -8.47 9.67 4.94
N GLU A 590 -9.64 9.01 4.90
CA GLU A 590 -10.28 8.68 3.63
C GLU A 590 -10.97 9.90 3.02
N LYS A 591 -11.54 10.77 3.86
CA LYS A 591 -12.07 12.08 3.43
C LYS A 591 -10.98 13.10 3.12
N GLY A 592 -9.85 13.10 3.85
CA GLY A 592 -8.83 14.16 3.75
C GLY A 592 -7.39 13.69 3.89
N LYS A 593 -6.72 13.42 2.76
CA LYS A 593 -5.34 12.88 2.70
C LYS A 593 -4.22 13.94 2.83
N TYR A 594 -4.58 15.22 2.94
CA TYR A 594 -3.63 16.32 3.08
C TYR A 594 -3.21 16.52 4.55
N ASP A 595 -2.01 16.05 4.88
CA ASP A 595 -1.44 16.00 6.23
C ASP A 595 -1.23 17.38 6.88
N LYS A 596 -1.98 17.64 7.97
CA LYS A 596 -1.85 18.87 8.77
C LYS A 596 -0.60 18.92 9.67
N VAL A 597 0.26 17.88 9.70
CA VAL A 597 1.50 17.88 10.48
C VAL A 597 2.70 18.40 9.68
N ALA A 598 3.01 17.80 8.53
CA ALA A 598 4.23 18.06 7.76
C ALA A 598 4.01 18.67 6.36
N LEU A 599 2.76 18.81 5.89
CA LEU A 599 2.45 19.44 4.60
C LEU A 599 1.67 20.75 4.73
N ALA A 600 0.82 20.89 5.75
CA ALA A 600 0.10 22.13 5.99
C ALA A 600 0.99 23.19 6.64
N GLU A 601 1.40 24.19 5.85
CA GLU A 601 1.96 25.42 6.36
C GLU A 601 0.84 26.36 6.82
N ARG A 602 1.02 27.01 7.98
CA ARG A 602 0.10 28.03 8.52
C ARG A 602 0.89 29.11 9.26
N GLN A 603 0.29 30.30 9.40
CA GLN A 603 0.86 31.35 10.23
C GLN A 603 0.87 30.94 11.71
N PRO A 604 2.04 30.86 12.37
CA PRO A 604 2.16 30.44 13.78
C PRO A 604 1.70 31.53 14.77
N GLY A 605 1.56 32.77 14.30
CA GLY A 605 1.12 33.90 15.12
C GLY A 605 1.97 34.09 16.38
N SER A 606 1.30 34.22 17.53
CA SER A 606 1.95 34.38 18.84
C SER A 606 2.90 33.24 19.24
N THR A 607 2.76 32.04 18.68
CA THR A 607 3.67 30.91 19.00
C THR A 607 5.06 31.07 18.37
N PHE A 608 5.26 32.03 17.46
CA PHE A 608 6.59 32.38 16.95
C PHE A 608 7.42 33.24 17.91
N LYS A 609 6.75 33.93 18.86
CA LYS A 609 7.40 34.91 19.76
C LYS A 609 8.60 34.36 20.53
N PRO A 610 8.62 33.11 21.06
CA PRO A 610 9.79 32.56 21.74
C PRO A 610 11.10 32.64 20.96
N PHE A 611 11.09 32.54 19.62
CA PHE A 611 12.31 32.64 18.81
C PHE A 611 12.88 34.07 18.82
N VAL A 612 12.01 35.08 18.82
CA VAL A 612 12.38 36.51 18.95
C VAL A 612 13.04 36.78 20.30
N TYR A 613 12.47 36.24 21.38
CA TYR A 613 13.04 36.40 22.73
C TYR A 613 14.29 35.54 22.95
N THR A 614 14.38 34.37 22.32
CA THR A 614 15.58 33.52 22.35
C THR A 614 16.75 34.25 21.70
N ALA A 615 16.56 34.81 20.50
CA ALA A 615 17.56 35.61 19.82
C ALA A 615 18.09 36.76 20.69
N ALA A 616 17.20 37.51 21.36
CA ALA A 616 17.61 38.59 22.24
C ALA A 616 18.34 38.11 23.50
N ILE A 617 17.87 37.05 24.16
CA ILE A 617 18.48 36.52 25.38
C ILE A 617 19.87 35.94 25.10
N ASP A 618 20.02 35.24 23.98
CA ASP A 618 21.30 34.66 23.54
C ASP A 618 22.30 35.73 23.08
N ASN A 619 21.82 36.83 22.48
CA ASN A 619 22.59 38.06 22.24
C ASN A 619 22.80 38.91 23.52
N GLY A 620 22.65 38.32 24.71
CA GLY A 620 23.03 38.90 26.00
C GLY A 620 21.99 39.79 26.68
N TYR A 621 20.80 39.99 26.11
CA TYR A 621 19.77 40.80 26.76
C TYR A 621 19.10 40.05 27.92
N SER A 622 19.27 40.56 29.14
CA SER A 622 18.62 40.03 30.34
C SER A 622 17.09 39.90 30.14
N PRO A 623 16.45 38.80 30.60
CA PRO A 623 14.99 38.69 30.64
C PRO A 623 14.28 39.80 31.43
N TYR A 624 15.01 40.54 32.26
CA TYR A 624 14.55 41.70 33.02
C TYR A 624 14.79 43.05 32.31
N TYR A 625 15.38 43.06 31.11
CA TYR A 625 15.52 44.27 30.30
C TYR A 625 14.13 44.82 29.95
N THR A 626 13.94 46.14 30.08
CA THR A 626 12.62 46.77 29.95
C THR A 626 12.42 47.52 28.65
N LEU A 627 11.24 47.36 28.07
CA LEU A 627 10.76 48.08 26.90
C LEU A 627 9.40 48.73 27.24
N LYS A 628 9.11 49.90 26.64
CA LYS A 628 7.83 50.58 26.84
C LYS A 628 6.73 49.92 26.02
N ASP A 629 5.65 49.50 26.67
CA ASP A 629 4.42 49.06 26.05
C ASP A 629 3.60 50.29 25.61
N SER A 630 3.77 50.70 24.35
CA SER A 630 2.90 51.70 23.70
C SER A 630 2.70 51.37 22.23
N THR A 631 1.75 52.03 21.58
CA THR A 631 1.71 52.14 20.13
C THR A 631 3.01 52.74 19.59
N PHE A 632 3.35 52.39 18.35
CA PHE A 632 4.39 53.00 17.53
C PHE A 632 4.17 52.59 16.07
N THR A 633 4.84 53.28 15.14
CA THR A 633 4.95 52.89 13.73
C THR A 633 6.42 52.70 13.39
N TYR A 634 6.73 51.62 12.68
CA TYR A 634 8.02 51.40 12.05
C TYR A 634 7.90 51.71 10.56
N ILE A 635 8.93 52.33 9.98
CA ILE A 635 9.01 52.62 8.55
C ILE A 635 10.03 51.64 7.95
N MET A 636 9.59 50.79 7.03
CA MET A 636 10.45 49.85 6.32
C MET A 636 11.13 50.56 5.15
N GLU A 637 12.43 50.80 5.27
CA GLU A 637 13.25 51.36 4.20
C GLU A 637 13.26 50.42 2.98
N GLY A 638 13.13 50.98 1.77
CA GLY A 638 13.07 50.22 0.52
C GLY A 638 11.72 49.55 0.20
N ALA A 639 10.72 49.60 1.09
CA ALA A 639 9.37 49.13 0.81
C ALA A 639 8.56 50.10 -0.07
N THR A 640 7.48 49.62 -0.70
CA THR A 640 6.54 50.47 -1.45
C THR A 640 5.78 51.43 -0.52
N GLU A 641 5.28 52.55 -1.05
CA GLU A 641 4.50 53.55 -0.28
C GLU A 641 3.31 52.96 0.49
N GLU A 642 2.71 51.90 -0.04
CA GLU A 642 1.63 51.12 0.57
C GLU A 642 2.12 50.26 1.75
N ASN A 643 3.26 49.57 1.61
CA ASN A 643 3.75 48.60 2.59
C ASN A 643 4.72 49.18 3.61
N LYS A 644 5.25 50.40 3.42
CA LYS A 644 6.32 50.96 4.27
C LYS A 644 5.94 51.13 5.75
N ASN A 645 4.67 51.31 6.09
CA ASN A 645 4.24 51.65 7.45
C ASN A 645 3.72 50.43 8.23
N TRP A 646 4.46 49.96 9.23
CA TRP A 646 4.04 48.86 10.10
C TRP A 646 3.73 49.34 11.52
N SER A 647 2.48 49.20 11.97
CA SER A 647 1.98 49.71 13.27
C SER A 647 1.37 48.61 14.14
N PRO A 648 2.18 47.80 14.85
CA PRO A 648 1.68 46.67 15.63
C PRO A 648 0.94 47.09 16.91
N SER A 649 -0.20 46.43 17.19
CA SER A 649 -1.06 46.64 18.35
C SER A 649 -1.21 45.38 19.20
N ASN A 650 -1.52 45.52 20.49
CA ASN A 650 -1.89 44.41 21.38
C ASN A 650 -3.42 44.19 21.34
N PHE A 651 -3.89 42.96 21.53
CA PHE A 651 -5.31 42.61 21.63
C PHE A 651 -6.05 43.41 22.73
N GLY A 652 -5.49 43.45 23.94
CA GLY A 652 -6.04 44.21 25.08
C GLY A 652 -5.64 45.69 25.16
N GLY A 653 -5.11 46.28 24.08
CA GLY A 653 -4.55 47.64 24.10
C GLY A 653 -3.20 47.74 24.81
N VAL A 654 -2.73 48.97 25.04
CA VAL A 654 -1.37 49.25 25.55
C VAL A 654 -1.41 49.88 26.95
N SER A 655 -0.57 49.39 27.85
CA SER A 655 -0.52 49.84 29.25
C SER A 655 0.23 51.16 29.46
N GLY A 656 1.03 51.61 28.49
CA GLY A 656 1.89 52.79 28.59
C GLY A 656 3.13 52.59 29.49
N GLN A 657 3.20 51.48 30.23
CA GLN A 657 4.22 51.17 31.23
C GLN A 657 5.50 50.61 30.61
N MET A 658 6.58 50.57 31.38
CA MET A 658 7.71 49.68 31.11
C MET A 658 7.31 48.24 31.44
N LYS A 659 7.65 47.30 30.55
CA LYS A 659 7.51 45.85 30.75
C LYS A 659 8.84 45.17 30.49
N THR A 660 9.19 44.19 31.32
CA THR A 660 10.35 43.32 31.10
C THR A 660 10.14 42.44 29.87
N LEU A 661 11.22 41.93 29.25
CA LEU A 661 11.11 40.91 28.20
C LEU A 661 10.32 39.68 28.68
N ARG A 662 10.51 39.29 29.95
CA ARG A 662 9.77 38.21 30.61
C ARG A 662 8.26 38.47 30.67
N GLU A 663 7.82 39.68 31.02
CA GLU A 663 6.40 40.06 30.97
C GLU A 663 5.89 40.15 29.52
N GLY A 664 6.71 40.65 28.60
CA GLY A 664 6.40 40.76 27.17
C GLY A 664 6.05 39.40 26.56
N LEU A 665 6.85 38.37 26.81
CA LEU A 665 6.56 37.00 26.38
C LEU A 665 5.40 36.38 27.18
N ALA A 666 5.41 36.47 28.52
CA ALA A 666 4.42 35.80 29.37
C ALA A 666 2.98 36.33 29.22
N ASN A 667 2.81 37.57 28.74
CA ASN A 667 1.50 38.16 28.40
C ASN A 667 1.32 38.33 26.88
N SER A 668 2.18 37.70 26.07
CA SER A 668 2.13 37.70 24.61
C SER A 668 2.03 39.09 23.94
N LEU A 669 2.69 40.11 24.52
CA LEU A 669 2.56 41.51 24.10
C LEU A 669 3.22 41.74 22.73
N ASN A 670 2.38 42.02 21.72
CA ASN A 670 2.81 42.32 20.35
C ASN A 670 3.74 43.54 20.30
N THR A 671 3.37 44.61 21.00
CA THR A 671 4.13 45.88 21.06
C THR A 671 5.50 45.76 21.73
N ILE A 672 5.68 44.83 22.68
CA ILE A 672 6.99 44.53 23.26
C ILE A 672 7.79 43.64 22.31
N THR A 673 7.20 42.58 21.78
CA THR A 673 7.90 41.63 20.91
C THR A 673 8.37 42.28 19.61
N ALA A 674 7.53 43.14 19.00
CA ALA A 674 7.92 43.96 17.86
C ALA A 674 9.04 44.97 18.18
N ARG A 675 9.11 45.48 19.43
CA ARG A 675 10.25 46.30 19.87
C ARG A 675 11.52 45.50 20.08
N VAL A 676 11.45 44.24 20.51
CA VAL A 676 12.62 43.35 20.56
C VAL A 676 13.20 43.21 19.15
N MET A 677 12.34 42.88 18.17
CA MET A 677 12.71 42.66 16.76
C MET A 677 13.37 43.86 16.06
N ILE A 678 13.08 45.09 16.47
CA ILE A 678 13.61 46.31 15.79
C ILE A 678 14.57 47.15 16.65
N LYS A 679 14.83 46.75 17.90
CA LYS A 679 15.71 47.51 18.82
C LYS A 679 16.81 46.69 19.48
N LEU A 680 16.61 45.38 19.64
CA LEU A 680 17.53 44.50 20.37
C LEU A 680 18.15 43.44 19.45
N VAL A 681 17.39 42.98 18.45
CA VAL A 681 17.83 42.08 17.37
C VAL A 681 17.33 42.62 16.02
N ASN A 682 17.40 41.81 14.95
CA ASN A 682 16.82 42.07 13.64
C ASN A 682 16.16 40.78 13.05
N PRO A 683 15.40 40.86 11.94
CA PRO A 683 14.72 39.69 11.36
C PRO A 683 15.67 38.59 10.90
N GLN A 684 16.85 38.94 10.37
CA GLN A 684 17.89 38.00 9.93
C GLN A 684 18.35 37.12 11.09
N GLN A 685 18.64 37.72 12.25
CA GLN A 685 19.00 37.00 13.48
C GLN A 685 17.86 36.09 13.94
N VAL A 686 16.62 36.58 13.99
CA VAL A 686 15.48 35.76 14.44
C VAL A 686 15.24 34.57 13.50
N ALA A 687 15.35 34.77 12.19
CA ALA A 687 15.25 33.69 11.20
C ALA A 687 16.43 32.71 11.31
N PHE A 688 17.65 33.19 11.60
CA PHE A 688 18.81 32.33 11.89
C PHE A 688 18.53 31.40 13.08
N TYR A 689 18.12 31.93 14.24
CA TYR A 689 17.81 31.11 15.41
C TYR A 689 16.66 30.14 15.14
N ALA A 690 15.55 30.59 14.53
CA ALA A 690 14.43 29.73 14.20
C ALA A 690 14.82 28.55 13.29
N ARG A 691 15.67 28.79 12.28
CA ARG A 691 16.18 27.75 11.36
C ARG A 691 17.10 26.73 12.04
N HIS A 692 17.98 27.19 12.94
CA HIS A 692 18.86 26.33 13.73
C HIS A 692 18.10 25.54 14.80
N MET A 693 17.06 26.14 15.39
CA MET A 693 16.21 25.48 16.38
C MET A 693 15.31 24.41 15.78
N GLY A 694 14.93 24.51 14.50
CA GLY A 694 14.28 23.42 13.80
C GLY A 694 13.42 23.77 12.59
N ILE A 695 13.07 25.05 12.37
CA ILE A 695 12.16 25.44 11.28
C ILE A 695 12.87 25.36 9.92
N LYS A 696 12.23 24.70 8.95
CA LYS A 696 12.73 24.49 7.57
C LYS A 696 11.84 25.15 6.52
N SER A 697 10.57 25.46 6.83
CA SER A 697 9.68 26.35 6.05
C SER A 697 10.30 27.74 5.78
N GLU A 698 9.86 28.41 4.72
CA GLU A 698 10.44 29.69 4.27
C GLU A 698 10.08 30.87 5.19
N LEU A 699 11.01 31.25 6.06
CA LEU A 699 10.87 32.43 6.90
C LEU A 699 11.23 33.72 6.15
N LYS A 700 10.23 34.57 5.91
CA LYS A 700 10.36 35.92 5.35
C LYS A 700 10.99 36.86 6.39
N GLU A 701 12.17 37.38 6.09
CA GLU A 701 13.01 38.11 7.05
C GLU A 701 12.62 39.59 7.19
N VAL A 702 11.36 39.84 7.57
CA VAL A 702 10.77 41.17 7.75
C VAL A 702 10.37 41.42 9.22
N PRO A 703 10.25 42.66 9.69
CA PRO A 703 9.88 42.97 11.09
C PRO A 703 8.58 42.29 11.57
N ALA A 704 7.61 42.08 10.66
CA ALA A 704 6.36 41.39 10.96
C ALA A 704 6.53 39.92 11.40
N LEU A 705 7.67 39.28 11.08
CA LEU A 705 8.04 37.94 11.56
C LEU A 705 8.00 37.85 13.09
N ALA A 706 8.19 38.97 13.81
CA ALA A 706 8.07 39.05 15.26
C ALA A 706 6.71 38.61 15.83
N LEU A 707 5.67 38.64 15.00
CA LEU A 707 4.29 38.28 15.34
C LEU A 707 3.83 37.02 14.59
N GLY A 708 4.75 36.28 13.96
CA GLY A 708 4.45 35.08 13.18
C GLY A 708 3.99 35.36 11.74
N ALA A 709 4.46 36.45 11.11
CA ALA A 709 4.23 36.67 9.68
C ALA A 709 5.19 35.81 8.83
N GLY A 710 4.63 34.75 8.27
CA GLY A 710 5.34 33.66 7.58
C GLY A 710 4.58 32.36 7.86
N GLU A 711 4.62 31.40 6.95
CA GLU A 711 3.90 30.13 7.10
C GLU A 711 4.89 29.03 7.45
N VAL A 712 4.51 28.15 8.38
CA VAL A 712 5.36 27.06 8.88
C VAL A 712 4.55 25.80 9.10
N THR A 713 5.18 24.63 8.96
CA THR A 713 4.54 23.35 9.31
C THR A 713 4.40 23.19 10.83
N LEU A 714 3.42 22.39 11.26
CA LEU A 714 3.27 22.01 12.67
C LEU A 714 4.49 21.18 13.15
N LEU A 715 5.04 20.32 12.30
CA LEU A 715 6.24 19.54 12.61
C LEU A 715 7.45 20.44 12.93
N ASP A 716 7.70 21.47 12.12
CA ASP A 716 8.76 22.45 12.34
C ASP A 716 8.61 23.17 13.67
N MET A 717 7.38 23.60 13.99
CA MET A 717 7.09 24.30 15.25
C MET A 717 7.32 23.40 16.47
N VAL A 718 6.85 22.16 16.46
CA VAL A 718 7.06 21.23 17.59
C VAL A 718 8.53 20.78 17.66
N ALA A 719 9.25 20.70 16.54
CA ALA A 719 10.70 20.49 16.53
C ALA A 719 11.47 21.68 17.15
N ALA A 720 11.14 22.92 16.77
CA ALA A 720 11.76 24.12 17.31
C ALA A 720 11.44 24.34 18.81
N TYR A 721 10.24 23.98 19.26
CA TYR A 721 9.89 23.92 20.68
C TYR A 721 10.58 22.75 21.42
N SER A 722 10.83 21.63 20.75
CA SER A 722 11.59 20.52 21.33
C SER A 722 13.02 20.92 21.66
N THR A 723 13.66 21.75 20.82
CA THR A 723 14.98 22.35 21.09
C THR A 723 14.99 23.21 22.36
N LEU A 724 13.95 24.03 22.59
CA LEU A 724 13.79 24.77 23.85
C LEU A 724 13.61 23.82 25.05
N ALA A 725 12.82 22.76 24.90
CA ALA A 725 12.61 21.76 25.93
C ALA A 725 13.88 20.93 26.25
N ASN A 726 14.78 20.78 25.27
CA ASN A 726 16.07 20.11 25.38
C ASN A 726 17.23 21.06 25.75
N GLY A 727 16.94 22.32 26.11
CA GLY A 727 17.93 23.28 26.60
C GLY A 727 18.86 23.88 25.55
N GLY A 728 18.45 23.93 24.27
CA GLY A 728 19.20 24.49 23.14
C GLY A 728 19.74 23.45 22.14
N LEU A 729 19.64 22.15 22.47
CA LEU A 729 20.11 21.06 21.62
C LEU A 729 18.98 20.56 20.69
N TYR A 730 19.09 20.88 19.40
CA TYR A 730 18.17 20.43 18.35
C TYR A 730 18.41 18.97 18.02
N HIS A 731 17.33 18.18 17.94
CA HIS A 731 17.35 16.88 17.28
C HIS A 731 16.39 16.95 16.09
N LYS A 732 16.90 16.66 14.88
CA LYS A 732 16.06 16.50 13.69
C LYS A 732 14.97 15.46 13.96
N PRO A 733 13.69 15.73 13.62
CA PRO A 733 12.62 14.74 13.72
C PRO A 733 12.99 13.41 13.04
N GLN A 734 12.80 12.31 13.76
CA GLN A 734 13.06 10.95 13.27
C GLN A 734 11.78 10.13 13.34
N VAL A 735 11.55 9.33 12.30
CA VAL A 735 10.34 8.51 12.11
C VAL A 735 10.65 7.02 11.98
N VAL A 736 11.85 6.65 11.52
CA VAL A 736 12.39 5.28 11.46
C VAL A 736 13.58 5.16 12.40
N THR A 737 13.60 4.12 13.23
CA THR A 737 14.70 3.81 14.16
C THR A 737 15.64 2.73 13.61
N ARG A 738 15.12 1.77 12.83
CA ARG A 738 15.90 0.62 12.34
C ARG A 738 15.24 -0.01 11.12
N ILE A 739 16.04 -0.56 10.20
CA ILE A 739 15.55 -1.36 9.06
C ILE A 739 16.32 -2.68 9.03
N GLU A 740 15.62 -3.79 8.90
CA GLU A 740 16.19 -5.12 8.65
C GLU A 740 15.81 -5.63 7.23
N ASP A 741 16.64 -6.50 6.66
CA ASP A 741 16.22 -7.36 5.55
C ASP A 741 15.33 -8.53 6.01
N ARG A 742 14.82 -9.31 5.06
CA ARG A 742 14.00 -10.52 5.32
C ARG A 742 14.68 -11.59 6.18
N ASN A 743 16.01 -11.56 6.32
CA ASN A 743 16.80 -12.50 7.12
C ASN A 743 17.10 -11.95 8.53
N GLY A 744 16.74 -10.69 8.83
CA GLY A 744 17.07 -10.01 10.09
C GLY A 744 18.40 -9.24 10.07
N ASN A 745 19.08 -9.10 8.94
CA ASN A 745 20.30 -8.30 8.84
C ASN A 745 19.94 -6.81 8.93
N VAL A 746 20.52 -6.07 9.89
CA VAL A 746 20.30 -4.63 10.03
C VAL A 746 20.93 -3.87 8.86
N LEU A 747 20.10 -3.18 8.08
CA LEU A 747 20.48 -2.36 6.93
C LEU A 747 20.61 -0.87 7.29
N TYR A 748 19.89 -0.43 8.33
CA TYR A 748 19.90 0.93 8.84
C TYR A 748 19.62 0.91 10.34
N GLU A 749 20.28 1.78 11.09
CA GLU A 749 20.01 2.04 12.49
C GLU A 749 20.21 3.54 12.76
N ALA A 750 19.20 4.16 13.37
CA ALA A 750 19.18 5.58 13.61
C ALA A 750 20.10 5.95 14.79
N ARG A 751 20.97 6.94 14.55
CA ARG A 751 21.90 7.48 15.56
C ARG A 751 21.56 8.96 15.79
N PRO A 752 20.60 9.29 16.68
CA PRO A 752 20.18 10.66 16.93
C PRO A 752 21.29 11.47 17.63
N THR A 753 22.06 12.22 16.85
CA THR A 753 23.02 13.23 17.33
C THR A 753 22.33 14.59 17.45
N PRO A 754 22.56 15.36 18.53
CA PRO A 754 22.10 16.73 18.64
C PRO A 754 22.96 17.69 17.80
N GLU A 755 22.33 18.77 17.32
CA GLU A 755 22.96 19.98 16.78
C GLU A 755 22.76 21.12 17.79
N ASP A 756 23.77 21.98 18.00
CA ASP A 756 23.64 23.13 18.90
C ASP A 756 22.95 24.30 18.18
N ALA A 757 21.76 24.68 18.63
CA ALA A 757 20.95 25.70 17.97
C ALA A 757 21.43 27.15 18.20
N SER A 758 22.44 27.37 19.05
CA SER A 758 23.09 28.69 19.21
C SER A 758 24.01 29.03 18.02
N GLY A 759 24.42 28.03 17.23
CA GLY A 759 25.36 28.22 16.10
C GLY A 759 26.80 28.54 16.52
N GLY A 760 27.15 28.36 17.80
CA GLY A 760 28.50 28.62 18.31
C GLY A 760 29.58 27.79 17.59
N SER A 761 30.56 28.47 17.00
CA SER A 761 31.69 27.80 16.36
C SER A 761 32.54 27.05 17.39
N GLY A 762 32.88 25.80 17.06
CA GLY A 762 33.33 24.78 18.01
C GLY A 762 34.43 25.22 18.97
N THR A 763 34.05 25.56 20.20
CA THR A 763 34.93 25.77 21.35
C THR A 763 34.37 25.02 22.56
N SER A 764 35.25 24.38 23.33
CA SER A 764 34.82 23.41 24.34
C SER A 764 34.29 24.07 25.61
N ALA A 765 33.06 23.71 25.96
CA ALA A 765 32.43 23.85 27.28
C ALA A 765 32.09 25.27 27.81
N THR A 766 31.13 25.28 28.74
CA THR A 766 30.82 26.35 29.71
C THR A 766 29.84 27.48 29.32
N THR A 767 29.10 27.35 28.21
CA THR A 767 27.84 28.11 28.01
C THR A 767 26.64 27.18 27.84
N THR A 768 26.43 26.27 28.80
CA THR A 768 25.10 25.67 28.97
C THR A 768 24.10 26.77 29.29
N TRP A 769 22.93 26.76 28.63
CA TRP A 769 21.73 27.50 29.03
C TRP A 769 21.56 27.45 30.57
N PRO A 770 21.13 28.54 31.25
CA PRO A 770 21.15 28.64 32.72
C PRO A 770 20.08 27.80 33.43
N ALA A 771 20.04 26.50 33.15
CA ALA A 771 19.41 25.43 33.90
C ALA A 771 20.12 25.21 35.26
N ARG A 772 20.23 26.28 36.06
CA ARG A 772 20.49 26.14 37.49
C ARG A 772 19.43 25.21 38.06
N ARG A 773 19.86 24.20 38.82
CA ARG A 773 18.98 23.25 39.54
C ARG A 773 18.10 23.99 40.55
N ALA A 774 17.00 24.57 40.10
CA ALA A 774 15.93 25.03 40.97
C ALA A 774 15.27 23.80 41.62
N PRO A 775 15.09 23.75 42.95
CA PRO A 775 14.34 22.67 43.58
C PRO A 775 12.90 22.70 43.06
N ARG A 776 12.31 21.51 42.81
CA ARG A 776 10.98 21.33 42.18
C ARG A 776 9.92 22.25 42.78
N ARG A 777 9.71 23.40 42.13
CA ARG A 777 8.60 24.33 42.35
C ARG A 777 8.01 24.64 40.98
N LYS A 778 6.68 24.60 40.90
CA LYS A 778 5.90 24.58 39.65
C LYS A 778 6.49 25.49 38.58
N THR A 779 7.06 24.87 37.53
CA THR A 779 7.26 25.54 36.25
C THR A 779 5.92 26.12 35.82
N PRO A 780 5.85 27.36 35.30
CA PRO A 780 4.68 27.80 34.57
C PRO A 780 4.47 26.84 33.40
N THR A 781 3.38 26.09 33.42
CA THR A 781 2.98 25.24 32.30
C THR A 781 2.72 26.12 31.08
N ALA A 782 3.20 25.73 29.90
CA ALA A 782 2.88 26.39 28.64
C ALA A 782 1.43 26.08 28.16
N GLY A 783 0.48 26.06 29.10
CA GLY A 783 -0.96 25.82 28.90
C GLY A 783 -1.77 27.08 29.22
N SER A 784 -1.23 28.24 28.86
CA SER A 784 -1.89 29.55 28.91
C SER A 784 -1.27 30.46 27.83
N CYS A 785 -1.30 29.99 26.60
CA CYS A 785 -0.97 30.66 25.34
C CYS A 785 -1.91 30.13 24.26
#